data_AF-Q84EW0-F1
#
_entry.id   AF-Q84EW0-F1
#
_cell.length_a   1.000
_cell.length_b   1.000
_cell.length_c   1.000
_cell.angle_alpha   90.00
_cell.angle_beta   90.00
_cell.angle_gamma   90.00
#
_symmetry.space_group_name_H-M   'P 1'
#
loop_
_entity.id
_entity.type
_entity.pdbx_description
1 polymer ?
#
loop_
_entity_poly.entity_id
_entity_poly.type
_entity_poly.pdbx_seq_one_letter_code
_entity_poly.pdbx_strand_id
1 'polypeptide(L)'
;MSKGTSKRIKRPMSVMIPSNQNASGTPTITFKSDSFNNTQRFTDHKLTVQQYEKSLESQKQDLVKARDNVSFLAPVIEEFNHMVDEWLEQIDNASNDKEAQSIFEDVVSNWVTIHNISESEFLCLVYLFQATYIVGNSQSIKKSNTSSKLEAWWNAYGISHKDNSIKQLVFKNAEPNDIHTLYWAAAMQNQLATEIQANACRVILRDKNSSPWNVDLAPILATDILPTYGVVPVCPAPCPVTMVRRNPKAFLAGLKYLLLFWRKCLTNLGARGIEGKTIHYIDLPVTEGVIKTDTFYVGLDCEYVSRELPSTVKKDEKITKIRDLDDVLSFQLYAINKDGTKFNGLIIHNVSQQHFVQSELISAIQRVIEPLRFANVEPTKRRAIVHLYTYYGGVDISCFAGWERFWNATNMIVLKKNAPFSLGSVKKKLNDDSTITIDVTDLMNDAPVGGLATVGDMVGIPKINTETFDAADGLPKGYYKEHMNIFRQKRPRDFDAYAMNDAIITLKYALFLKDHLGKVPRTIGSYASSEVSKQRKNYPDQFLADPDRPLRDYVQSKGAECVRPGQADLYEESRKALYGGHNCAYVSGYGYGRVLDFDLASAYNVGGHLLPIVDYSDDSYPLIKPNDIDKYMHRAPFNSEVSNSFRMKNCDFTPIGKQMEKSSVFLIGIGKFKIDYPDDTKFIVTPSHSETGAPVYVKHYTDWCPLLDAFNAWIHGASVHIIRLRVPKQNQNSLCVFGDFQNREIKLRNAAKEKMKHSKKGGPQYAQANGEQLLHKLTANSTYGKTLQGAGDHKSRDFDTYLMVETPKAAVTDPLIGDSYTAFTRYLVSILYDASNHCSSKALQLNVTTDGLSLVISPEADVDKFIQEMTDYYNSKMEQFYFDRLHLAGKNRGFELKANVVDYWFNLRTRVNGVAGYSERSKDKTLPDIDKGIFATASMRGQDSNDLFNYVRNNVVSIKNPNVRLSNLTEMKFRIQNHYGSQEMVEQVSNVTLGYDFAYKPFELKKGPNYCYITTIPFNSIQEHDKAKELGGKLTKMVPMRLNSTNFDLFLQTMTEAPVIKHNLTTLKERSKYINDYLQYCNRHYLYDICLGVLDGDLSSEITNYCDRWGSSPSSIKKAIRRVKAGTSKVNYVCGWYYKEVLKNE
;
A
#
# COMPACT_ATOMS: atom_id res chain seq x y z
N MET A 1 41.52 13.21 -9.51
CA MET A 1 40.76 14.46 -9.66
C MET A 1 39.32 14.16 -9.23
N SER A 2 38.87 14.19 -7.96
CA SER A 2 38.69 15.28 -6.95
C SER A 2 38.03 16.54 -7.52
N LYS A 3 36.93 17.10 -6.97
CA LYS A 3 36.71 17.65 -5.59
C LYS A 3 35.20 17.56 -5.24
N GLY A 4 34.70 17.33 -4.02
CA GLY A 4 34.94 17.97 -2.70
C GLY A 4 33.83 19.02 -2.45
N THR A 5 33.04 19.06 -1.36
CA THR A 5 33.47 19.18 0.04
C THR A 5 32.40 18.77 1.08
N SER A 6 32.79 17.88 2.00
CA SER A 6 32.27 17.77 3.37
C SER A 6 33.28 18.41 4.34
N LYS A 7 32.80 19.01 5.44
CA LYS A 7 33.66 19.43 6.56
C LYS A 7 33.42 18.53 7.79
N ARG A 8 34.53 18.00 8.27
CA ARG A 8 34.80 17.07 9.40
C ARG A 8 34.72 17.74 10.78
N ILE A 9 34.48 16.90 11.81
CA ILE A 9 35.13 16.92 13.15
C ILE A 9 35.22 15.43 13.60
N LYS A 10 36.33 14.64 13.53
CA LYS A 10 37.59 14.52 14.35
C LYS A 10 37.35 14.42 15.88
N ARG A 11 37.41 13.26 16.57
CA ARG A 11 38.57 12.46 17.09
C ARG A 11 38.03 11.43 18.14
N PRO A 12 38.81 10.52 18.78
CA PRO A 12 39.77 9.52 18.29
C PRO A 12 39.53 8.09 18.89
N MET A 13 40.13 7.06 18.28
CA MET A 13 40.28 5.71 18.85
C MET A 13 41.40 5.65 19.91
N SER A 14 41.24 4.81 20.93
CA SER A 14 42.30 4.24 21.78
C SER A 14 42.00 2.74 21.96
N VAL A 15 42.71 1.86 21.23
CA VAL A 15 43.87 1.02 21.64
C VAL A 15 43.59 0.08 22.83
N MET A 16 43.51 -1.22 22.53
CA MET A 16 43.65 -2.35 23.46
C MET A 16 45.09 -2.89 23.40
N ILE A 17 45.70 -3.17 24.56
CA ILE A 17 46.88 -4.04 24.74
C ILE A 17 46.65 -4.87 26.03
N PRO A 18 47.10 -6.15 26.11
CA PRO A 18 46.56 -7.18 27.00
C PRO A 18 47.30 -7.30 28.34
N SER A 19 46.59 -7.77 29.38
CA SER A 19 47.15 -8.11 30.68
C SER A 19 47.62 -9.56 30.71
N ASN A 20 48.83 -9.79 31.25
CA ASN A 20 49.32 -11.12 31.61
C ASN A 20 49.73 -11.13 33.10
N GLN A 21 49.25 -12.19 33.76
CA GLN A 21 49.80 -12.90 34.92
C GLN A 21 49.64 -12.41 36.38
N ASN A 22 48.84 -13.24 37.07
CA ASN A 22 49.09 -13.94 38.35
C ASN A 22 48.86 -13.22 39.69
N ALA A 23 47.75 -13.57 40.34
CA ALA A 23 47.74 -13.97 41.76
C ALA A 23 46.47 -14.78 42.12
N SER A 24 46.71 -16.04 42.48
CA SER A 24 45.95 -16.99 43.33
C SER A 24 44.60 -16.57 43.95
N GLY A 25 43.55 -17.32 43.60
CA GLY A 25 42.30 -17.41 44.36
C GLY A 25 41.15 -17.92 43.48
N THR A 26 40.45 -18.99 43.89
CA THR A 26 39.25 -19.47 43.20
C THR A 26 38.20 -18.34 43.12
N PRO A 27 37.74 -17.90 41.94
CA PRO A 27 36.64 -16.95 41.87
C PRO A 27 35.34 -17.72 42.08
N THR A 28 34.84 -17.69 43.31
CA THR A 28 33.44 -17.98 43.61
C THR A 28 32.59 -16.89 42.96
N ILE A 29 31.85 -17.23 41.89
CA ILE A 29 30.75 -16.37 41.41
C ILE A 29 29.60 -16.56 42.38
N THR A 30 29.51 -15.70 43.39
CA THR A 30 28.30 -15.52 44.18
C THR A 30 27.37 -14.62 43.40
N PHE A 31 26.22 -15.15 42.98
CA PHE A 31 25.09 -14.30 42.58
C PHE A 31 24.62 -13.56 43.82
N LYS A 32 24.89 -12.25 43.92
CA LYS A 32 24.10 -11.40 44.82
C LYS A 32 22.76 -11.14 44.14
N SER A 33 21.75 -11.84 44.63
CA SER A 33 20.40 -11.33 44.72
C SER A 33 20.46 -9.92 45.32
N ASP A 34 19.72 -8.98 44.71
CA ASP A 34 19.03 -7.85 45.35
C ASP A 34 18.94 -6.69 44.35
N SER A 35 17.96 -6.80 43.45
CA SER A 35 17.41 -5.66 42.71
C SER A 35 15.90 -5.67 42.80
N PHE A 36 15.36 -5.71 44.01
CA PHE A 36 13.95 -5.47 44.33
C PHE A 36 13.86 -5.12 45.81
N ASN A 37 13.59 -3.86 46.15
CA ASN A 37 12.88 -3.49 47.38
C ASN A 37 12.65 -1.98 47.47
N ASN A 38 11.43 -1.54 47.18
CA ASN A 38 10.83 -0.36 47.82
C ASN A 38 9.34 -0.58 48.15
N THR A 39 8.95 -1.84 48.38
CA THR A 39 7.62 -2.24 48.87
C THR A 39 7.66 -2.83 50.29
N GLN A 40 8.77 -2.71 51.02
CA GLN A 40 8.84 -3.06 52.44
C GLN A 40 8.68 -1.80 53.31
N ARG A 41 7.44 -1.40 53.56
CA ARG A 41 7.08 -0.65 54.79
C ARG A 41 5.64 -0.78 55.26
N PHE A 42 4.91 -1.80 54.81
CA PHE A 42 3.59 -2.16 55.37
C PHE A 42 3.49 -3.63 55.83
N THR A 43 4.61 -4.36 55.94
CA THR A 43 4.58 -5.78 56.33
C THR A 43 4.78 -6.04 57.83
N ASP A 44 5.11 -5.04 58.65
CA ASP A 44 5.55 -5.30 60.04
C ASP A 44 4.51 -5.02 61.14
N HIS A 45 3.27 -4.65 60.78
CA HIS A 45 2.18 -4.69 61.74
C HIS A 45 1.14 -5.69 61.26
N LYS A 46 1.06 -6.83 61.98
CA LYS A 46 0.00 -7.84 61.88
C LYS A 46 -1.33 -7.19 62.23
N LEU A 47 -1.91 -6.44 61.29
CA LEU A 47 -3.32 -6.09 61.36
C LEU A 47 -4.11 -7.34 61.00
N THR A 48 -4.94 -7.80 61.91
CA THR A 48 -5.88 -8.90 61.62
C THR A 48 -6.83 -8.46 60.51
N VAL A 49 -7.46 -9.42 59.80
CA VAL A 49 -8.45 -9.12 58.75
C VAL A 49 -9.50 -8.12 59.23
N GLN A 50 -9.93 -8.24 60.49
CA GLN A 50 -10.83 -7.27 61.15
C GLN A 50 -10.25 -5.86 61.30
N GLN A 51 -8.95 -5.72 61.56
CA GLN A 51 -8.29 -4.41 61.66
C GLN A 51 -8.06 -3.78 60.28
N TYR A 52 -7.80 -4.60 59.25
CA TYR A 52 -7.74 -4.15 57.86
C TYR A 52 -9.12 -3.68 57.38
N GLU A 53 -10.18 -4.46 57.63
CA GLU A 53 -11.56 -4.08 57.31
C GLU A 53 -12.01 -2.83 58.07
N LYS A 54 -11.63 -2.69 59.35
CA LYS A 54 -11.91 -1.48 60.14
C LYS A 54 -11.15 -0.26 59.62
N SER A 55 -9.92 -0.43 59.14
CA SER A 55 -9.16 0.65 58.50
C SER A 55 -9.75 1.03 57.13
N LEU A 56 -10.24 0.06 56.37
CA LEU A 56 -10.89 0.27 55.07
C LEU A 56 -12.24 0.97 55.25
N GLU A 57 -12.98 0.63 56.31
CA GLU A 57 -14.25 1.26 56.66
C GLU A 57 -14.06 2.67 57.23
N SER A 58 -13.00 2.90 58.03
CA SER A 58 -12.61 4.25 58.45
C SER A 58 -12.26 5.12 57.23
N GLN A 59 -11.48 4.60 56.27
CA GLN A 59 -11.13 5.34 55.06
C GLN A 59 -12.33 5.60 54.14
N LYS A 60 -13.30 4.68 54.07
CA LYS A 60 -14.57 4.91 53.38
C LYS A 60 -15.41 5.99 54.07
N GLN A 61 -15.48 5.97 55.41
CA GLN A 61 -16.17 7.01 56.18
C GLN A 61 -15.48 8.37 56.06
N ASP A 62 -14.14 8.42 55.98
CA ASP A 62 -13.37 9.63 55.76
C ASP A 62 -13.54 10.16 54.32
N LEU A 63 -13.67 9.28 53.33
CA LEU A 63 -13.98 9.65 51.93
C LEU A 63 -15.44 10.10 51.75
N VAL A 64 -16.39 9.51 52.48
CA VAL A 64 -17.78 9.96 52.53
C VAL A 64 -17.88 11.32 53.22
N LYS A 65 -17.16 11.54 54.33
CA LYS A 65 -17.02 12.86 54.95
C LYS A 65 -16.36 13.88 54.02
N ALA A 66 -15.34 13.50 53.26
CA ALA A 66 -14.69 14.37 52.27
C ALA A 66 -15.61 14.72 51.10
N ARG A 67 -16.44 13.78 50.64
CA ARG A 67 -17.49 13.99 49.62
C ARG A 67 -18.59 14.92 50.13
N ASP A 68 -19.05 14.72 51.36
CA ASP A 68 -20.14 15.50 51.96
C ASP A 68 -19.65 16.92 52.35
N ASN A 69 -18.33 17.12 52.53
CA ASN A 69 -17.68 18.42 52.71
C ASN A 69 -17.54 19.26 51.42
N VAL A 70 -17.80 18.73 50.22
CA VAL A 70 -17.68 19.52 48.96
C VAL A 70 -18.71 20.66 48.90
N SER A 71 -19.83 20.55 49.63
CA SER A 71 -20.81 21.62 49.76
C SER A 71 -20.27 22.87 50.47
N PHE A 72 -19.24 22.73 51.32
CA PHE A 72 -18.56 23.86 51.97
C PHE A 72 -17.66 24.66 51.01
N LEU A 73 -17.21 24.05 49.90
CA LEU A 73 -16.33 24.70 48.94
C LEU A 73 -17.07 25.61 47.96
N ALA A 74 -18.38 25.45 47.79
CA ALA A 74 -19.15 26.29 46.86
C ALA A 74 -19.11 27.79 47.25
N PRO A 75 -19.34 28.18 48.52
CA PRO A 75 -19.12 29.56 48.97
C PRO A 75 -17.69 30.06 48.76
N VAL A 76 -16.68 29.21 49.02
CA VAL A 76 -15.25 29.56 48.88
C VAL A 76 -14.86 29.75 47.40
N ILE A 77 -15.40 28.93 46.50
CA ILE A 77 -15.17 29.04 45.06
C ILE A 77 -15.87 30.30 44.51
N GLU A 78 -17.07 30.62 45.01
CA GLU A 78 -17.81 31.83 44.64
C GLU A 78 -17.08 33.09 45.13
N GLU A 79 -16.60 33.10 46.37
CA GLU A 79 -15.78 34.15 46.96
C GLU A 79 -14.44 34.31 46.21
N PHE A 80 -13.75 33.20 45.87
CA PHE A 80 -12.54 33.25 45.05
C PHE A 80 -12.79 33.87 43.68
N ASN A 81 -13.88 33.48 43.01
CA ASN A 81 -14.21 34.00 41.70
C ASN A 81 -14.49 35.50 41.75
N HIS A 82 -15.16 35.97 42.80
CA HIS A 82 -15.39 37.39 43.06
C HIS A 82 -14.08 38.14 43.28
N MET A 83 -13.18 37.63 44.12
CA MET A 83 -11.88 38.24 44.38
C MET A 83 -10.99 38.25 43.13
N VAL A 84 -11.03 37.18 42.32
CA VAL A 84 -10.35 37.16 41.03
C VAL A 84 -10.88 38.26 40.12
N ASP A 85 -12.20 38.49 40.06
CA ASP A 85 -12.76 39.59 39.26
C ASP A 85 -12.26 40.97 39.74
N GLU A 86 -12.24 41.21 41.06
CA GLU A 86 -11.70 42.45 41.64
C GLU A 86 -10.20 42.63 41.36
N TRP A 87 -9.39 41.58 41.50
CA TRP A 87 -7.96 41.66 41.20
C TRP A 87 -7.69 41.83 39.71
N LEU A 88 -8.48 41.22 38.83
CA LEU A 88 -8.33 41.43 37.39
C LEU A 88 -8.62 42.89 37.01
N GLU A 89 -9.61 43.51 37.63
CA GLU A 89 -9.91 44.94 37.47
C GLU A 89 -8.79 45.83 38.02
N GLN A 90 -8.24 45.51 39.19
CA GLN A 90 -7.08 46.22 39.75
C GLN A 90 -5.83 46.05 38.88
N ILE A 91 -5.57 44.85 38.36
CA ILE A 91 -4.47 44.55 37.44
C ILE A 91 -4.60 45.36 36.15
N ASP A 92 -5.81 45.51 35.61
CA ASP A 92 -6.06 46.27 34.39
C ASP A 92 -5.90 47.79 34.58
N ASN A 93 -6.09 48.28 35.80
CA ASN A 93 -5.95 49.69 36.16
C ASN A 93 -4.55 50.06 36.71
N ALA A 94 -3.70 49.09 37.04
CA ALA A 94 -2.37 49.33 37.61
C ALA A 94 -1.40 49.90 36.56
N SER A 95 -0.82 51.07 36.89
CA SER A 95 0.01 51.87 35.98
C SER A 95 1.52 51.81 36.28
N ASN A 96 1.90 51.34 37.47
CA ASN A 96 3.29 51.37 37.97
C ASN A 96 3.66 50.18 38.87
N ASP A 97 4.96 50.02 39.15
CA ASP A 97 5.52 48.92 39.95
C ASP A 97 4.98 48.83 41.38
N LYS A 98 4.64 49.96 42.02
CA LYS A 98 4.13 49.98 43.40
C LYS A 98 2.69 49.45 43.47
N GLU A 99 1.85 49.79 42.51
CA GLU A 99 0.48 49.26 42.41
C GLU A 99 0.49 47.76 42.11
N ALA A 100 1.36 47.31 41.20
CA ALA A 100 1.50 45.88 40.89
C ALA A 100 1.97 45.05 42.10
N GLN A 101 2.90 45.61 42.88
CA GLN A 101 3.38 44.98 44.11
C GLN A 101 2.29 44.97 45.21
N SER A 102 1.52 46.06 45.34
CA SER A 102 0.37 46.11 46.25
C SER A 102 -0.69 45.08 45.91
N ILE A 103 -1.00 44.86 44.63
CA ILE A 103 -1.97 43.84 44.20
C ILE A 103 -1.45 42.44 44.50
N PHE A 104 -0.15 42.18 44.28
CA PHE A 104 0.44 40.89 44.62
C PHE A 104 0.43 40.64 46.13
N GLU A 105 0.78 41.65 46.93
CA GLU A 105 0.69 41.59 48.39
C GLU A 105 -0.76 41.40 48.87
N ASP A 106 -1.74 41.99 48.18
CA ASP A 106 -3.17 41.82 48.46
C ASP A 106 -3.69 40.42 48.10
N VAL A 107 -3.26 39.85 46.96
CA VAL A 107 -3.54 38.45 46.58
C VAL A 107 -2.97 37.47 47.62
N VAL A 108 -1.75 37.74 48.10
CA VAL A 108 -1.10 36.90 49.11
C VAL A 108 -1.75 37.10 50.49
N SER A 109 -2.04 38.33 50.88
CA SER A 109 -2.70 38.69 52.14
C SER A 109 -4.11 38.10 52.24
N ASN A 110 -4.95 38.37 51.24
CA ASN A 110 -6.38 38.12 51.35
C ASN A 110 -6.79 36.72 50.88
N TRP A 111 -5.88 35.93 50.31
CA TRP A 111 -6.21 34.57 49.87
C TRP A 111 -5.23 33.53 50.37
N VAL A 112 -3.93 33.75 50.17
CA VAL A 112 -2.90 32.80 50.60
C VAL A 112 -2.84 32.74 52.14
N THR A 113 -2.94 33.89 52.81
CA THR A 113 -2.87 33.98 54.29
C THR A 113 -4.18 33.57 54.97
N ILE A 114 -5.35 33.92 54.41
CA ILE A 114 -6.66 33.51 54.95
C ILE A 114 -6.84 31.99 54.92
N HIS A 115 -6.23 31.31 53.94
CA HIS A 115 -6.25 29.84 53.83
C HIS A 115 -5.03 29.14 54.44
N ASN A 116 -4.24 29.85 55.24
CA ASN A 116 -3.13 29.31 56.04
C ASN A 116 -2.01 28.62 55.21
N ILE A 117 -1.83 29.01 53.94
CA ILE A 117 -0.73 28.51 53.10
C ILE A 117 0.48 29.42 53.33
N SER A 118 1.61 28.89 53.78
CA SER A 118 2.80 29.72 54.02
C SER A 118 3.39 30.25 52.71
N GLU A 119 4.04 31.42 52.76
CA GLU A 119 4.75 32.02 51.61
C GLU A 119 5.78 31.03 51.01
N SER A 120 6.40 30.20 51.86
CA SER A 120 7.29 29.11 51.46
C SER A 120 6.60 27.99 50.67
N GLU A 121 5.38 27.60 51.05
CA GLU A 121 4.60 26.56 50.36
C GLU A 121 4.07 27.06 49.01
N PHE A 122 3.68 28.33 48.96
CA PHE A 122 3.30 29.01 47.72
C PHE A 122 4.47 29.10 46.74
N LEU A 123 5.65 29.52 47.22
CA LEU A 123 6.87 29.54 46.41
C LEU A 123 7.31 28.13 45.97
N CYS A 124 7.12 27.12 46.82
CA CYS A 124 7.34 25.72 46.45
C CYS A 124 6.40 25.25 45.33
N LEU A 125 5.12 25.62 45.35
CA LEU A 125 4.17 25.31 44.27
C LEU A 125 4.57 25.98 42.95
N VAL A 126 5.01 27.24 42.99
CA VAL A 126 5.50 27.98 41.83
C VAL A 126 6.78 27.36 41.27
N TYR A 127 7.72 26.92 42.12
CA TYR A 127 8.97 26.27 41.70
C TYR A 127 8.79 24.83 41.23
N LEU A 128 7.86 24.06 41.80
CA LEU A 128 7.46 22.74 41.31
C LEU A 128 6.90 22.87 39.88
N PHE A 129 6.09 23.91 39.62
CA PHE A 129 5.63 24.23 38.27
C PHE A 129 6.79 24.49 37.29
N GLN A 130 7.82 25.21 37.75
CA GLN A 130 9.01 25.50 36.97
C GLN A 130 9.87 24.25 36.68
N ALA A 131 10.01 23.34 37.65
CA ALA A 131 10.73 22.08 37.47
C ALA A 131 10.05 21.18 36.43
N THR A 132 8.72 21.08 36.48
CA THR A 132 7.92 20.30 35.53
C THR A 132 7.97 20.89 34.12
N TYR A 133 8.02 22.23 33.99
CA TYR A 133 8.22 22.93 32.72
C TYR A 133 9.61 22.66 32.10
N ILE A 134 10.67 22.57 32.90
CA ILE A 134 12.05 22.29 32.43
C ILE A 134 12.23 20.81 32.05
N VAL A 135 11.63 19.89 32.81
CA VAL A 135 11.67 18.44 32.54
C VAL A 135 10.82 18.09 31.31
N GLY A 136 9.72 18.80 31.06
CA GLY A 136 8.87 18.60 29.88
C GLY A 136 9.51 19.03 28.55
N ASN A 137 10.53 19.90 28.56
CA ASN A 137 11.10 20.53 27.37
C ASN A 137 12.56 20.15 27.05
N SER A 138 13.20 19.23 27.79
CA SER A 138 14.58 18.82 27.53
C SER A 138 14.69 17.38 27.02
N GLN A 139 14.75 17.22 25.69
CA GLN A 139 15.40 16.03 25.12
C GLN A 139 16.91 16.14 25.40
N SER A 140 17.42 15.18 26.18
CA SER A 140 18.82 14.98 26.56
C SER A 140 19.39 15.86 27.68
N ILE A 141 19.40 15.32 28.91
CA ILE A 141 20.43 15.64 29.90
C ILE A 141 21.45 14.51 29.85
N LYS A 142 22.49 14.66 29.02
CA LYS A 142 23.72 13.89 29.19
C LYS A 142 24.46 14.46 30.40
N LYS A 143 24.89 13.58 31.31
CA LYS A 143 25.72 13.87 32.50
C LYS A 143 26.76 14.96 32.24
N SER A 144 26.54 16.17 32.74
CA SER A 144 27.61 17.10 33.13
C SER A 144 27.06 18.27 33.96
N ASN A 145 27.82 18.66 34.99
CA ASN A 145 27.85 19.92 35.76
C ASN A 145 26.58 20.55 36.38
N THR A 146 25.36 20.03 36.15
CA THR A 146 24.15 20.60 36.77
C THR A 146 23.75 19.90 38.07
N SER A 147 24.05 18.61 38.25
CA SER A 147 23.67 17.91 39.49
C SER A 147 24.46 18.41 40.70
N SER A 148 25.74 18.78 40.53
CA SER A 148 26.58 19.32 41.61
C SER A 148 26.17 20.72 42.07
N LYS A 149 25.50 21.53 41.21
CA LYS A 149 24.95 22.83 41.60
C LYS A 149 23.61 22.72 42.35
N LEU A 150 22.80 21.72 42.00
CA LEU A 150 21.57 21.41 42.75
C LEU A 150 21.90 20.83 44.14
N GLU A 151 22.91 19.98 44.22
CA GLU A 151 23.35 19.33 45.46
C GLU A 151 24.00 20.33 46.45
N ALA A 152 24.76 21.30 45.94
CA ALA A 152 25.27 22.41 46.76
C ALA A 152 24.16 23.34 47.28
N TRP A 153 23.05 23.48 46.54
CA TRP A 153 21.91 24.32 46.92
C TRP A 153 20.99 23.64 47.94
N TRP A 154 20.74 22.32 47.81
CA TRP A 154 19.99 21.55 48.82
C TRP A 154 20.65 21.56 50.19
N ASN A 155 21.98 21.47 50.23
CA ASN A 155 22.75 21.57 51.46
C ASN A 155 22.69 22.97 52.11
N ALA A 156 22.48 24.04 51.33
CA ALA A 156 22.42 25.42 51.83
C ALA A 156 21.10 25.76 52.56
N TYR A 157 20.04 24.97 52.35
CA TYR A 157 18.73 25.13 53.01
C TYR A 157 18.39 23.99 53.98
N GLY A 158 19.41 23.29 54.50
CA GLY A 158 19.27 22.31 55.57
C GLY A 158 18.80 20.92 55.15
N ILE A 159 18.77 20.62 53.85
CA ILE A 159 18.39 19.30 53.31
C ILE A 159 19.68 18.54 52.98
N SER A 160 20.24 17.85 53.98
CA SER A 160 21.45 17.04 53.79
C SER A 160 21.13 15.58 53.48
N HIS A 161 21.76 15.02 52.45
CA HIS A 161 21.83 13.57 52.25
C HIS A 161 22.88 12.97 53.20
N LYS A 162 22.44 12.29 54.25
CA LYS A 162 23.28 11.32 54.97
C LYS A 162 22.60 9.96 54.98
N ASP A 163 23.30 9.02 54.36
CA ASP A 163 23.10 7.57 54.31
C ASP A 163 21.87 7.08 53.54
N ASN A 164 22.14 6.13 52.63
CA ASN A 164 21.26 5.58 51.58
C ASN A 164 20.05 4.77 52.09
N SER A 165 19.38 5.20 53.15
CA SER A 165 18.10 4.65 53.58
C SER A 165 17.05 5.75 53.67
N ILE A 166 15.97 5.61 52.91
CA ILE A 166 14.86 6.57 52.88
C ILE A 166 14.24 6.66 54.29
N LYS A 167 14.35 7.83 54.91
CA LYS A 167 13.44 8.29 55.96
C LYS A 167 12.92 9.69 55.62
N GLN A 168 11.62 9.85 55.89
CA GLN A 168 10.71 10.99 55.75
C GLN A 168 11.36 12.38 55.72
N LEU A 169 10.84 13.23 54.82
CA LEU A 169 10.75 14.68 55.05
C LEU A 169 9.98 14.88 56.36
N VAL A 170 10.70 15.18 57.44
CA VAL A 170 10.09 15.67 58.68
C VAL A 170 10.14 17.19 58.61
N PHE A 171 9.03 17.81 58.20
CA PHE A 171 8.81 19.22 58.49
C PHE A 171 8.64 19.34 60.00
N LYS A 172 9.57 20.00 60.67
CA LYS A 172 9.36 20.40 62.06
C LYS A 172 8.22 21.42 62.03
N ASN A 173 7.02 21.00 62.47
CA ASN A 173 5.83 21.83 62.77
C ASN A 173 4.66 21.86 61.75
N ALA A 174 4.47 20.85 60.89
CA ALA A 174 3.24 20.77 60.08
C ALA A 174 2.17 19.87 60.74
N GLU A 175 0.93 20.33 60.82
CA GLU A 175 -0.21 19.57 61.34
C GLU A 175 -0.63 18.44 60.35
N PRO A 176 -1.20 17.32 60.81
CA PRO A 176 -1.44 16.13 59.97
C PRO A 176 -2.37 16.34 58.75
N ASN A 177 -3.24 17.35 58.78
CA ASN A 177 -4.18 17.64 57.69
C ASN A 177 -3.50 18.33 56.49
N ASP A 178 -2.39 19.03 56.70
CA ASP A 178 -1.68 19.77 55.63
C ASP A 178 -0.87 18.82 54.73
N ILE A 179 -0.37 17.73 55.33
CA ILE A 179 0.37 16.67 54.63
C ILE A 179 -0.54 15.90 53.66
N HIS A 180 -1.80 15.65 54.03
CA HIS A 180 -2.75 14.96 53.16
C HIS A 180 -3.15 15.79 51.93
N THR A 181 -3.28 17.10 52.08
CA THR A 181 -3.58 18.04 50.98
C THR A 181 -2.42 18.15 49.99
N LEU A 182 -1.17 18.15 50.49
CA LEU A 182 0.03 18.16 49.64
C LEU A 182 0.24 16.84 48.88
N TYR A 183 -0.03 15.69 49.51
CA TYR A 183 0.00 14.39 48.81
C TYR A 183 -1.09 14.27 47.74
N TRP A 184 -2.26 14.87 47.99
CA TRP A 184 -3.36 14.91 47.04
C TRP A 184 -3.04 15.80 45.82
N ALA A 185 -2.43 16.98 46.03
CA ALA A 185 -1.98 17.88 44.97
C ALA A 185 -0.85 17.28 44.12
N ALA A 186 0.11 16.59 44.74
CA ALA A 186 1.20 15.90 44.04
C ALA A 186 0.71 14.71 43.19
N ALA A 187 -0.30 13.98 43.65
CA ALA A 187 -0.92 12.89 42.91
C ALA A 187 -1.71 13.39 41.68
N MET A 188 -2.48 14.47 41.82
CA MET A 188 -3.17 15.11 40.70
C MET A 188 -2.19 15.67 39.66
N GLN A 189 -1.06 16.25 40.10
CA GLN A 189 -0.02 16.75 39.20
C GLN A 189 0.69 15.64 38.42
N ASN A 190 0.96 14.49 39.02
CA ASN A 190 1.58 13.36 38.32
C ASN A 190 0.65 12.79 37.23
N GLN A 191 -0.65 12.76 37.50
CA GLN A 191 -1.64 12.29 36.54
C GLN A 191 -1.82 13.29 35.38
N LEU A 192 -1.81 14.60 35.66
CA LEU A 192 -1.92 15.66 34.66
C LEU A 192 -0.63 15.79 33.83
N ALA A 193 0.55 15.67 34.45
CA ALA A 193 1.84 15.67 33.75
C ALA A 193 1.97 14.48 32.80
N THR A 194 1.45 13.30 33.19
CA THR A 194 1.42 12.10 32.33
C THR A 194 0.50 12.29 31.11
N GLU A 195 -0.64 12.97 31.27
CA GLU A 195 -1.53 13.31 30.15
C GLU A 195 -0.97 14.42 29.24
N ILE A 196 -0.22 15.37 29.79
CA ILE A 196 0.46 16.43 29.02
C ILE A 196 1.66 15.85 28.25
N GLN A 197 2.46 14.96 28.86
CA GLN A 197 3.56 14.26 28.17
C GLN A 197 3.07 13.35 27.05
N ALA A 198 1.89 12.74 27.21
CA ALA A 198 1.25 11.94 26.17
C ALA A 198 0.83 12.78 24.94
N ASN A 199 0.66 14.09 25.09
CA ASN A 199 0.11 14.98 24.05
C ASN A 199 1.10 16.01 23.47
N ALA A 200 2.26 16.27 24.09
CA ALA A 200 3.19 17.32 23.64
C ALA A 200 4.19 16.92 22.53
N CYS A 201 4.16 15.69 22.00
CA CYS A 201 5.24 15.20 21.12
C CYS A 201 5.15 15.53 19.61
N ARG A 202 4.34 16.51 19.15
CA ARG A 202 4.33 16.88 17.72
C ARG A 202 3.99 18.37 17.50
N VAL A 203 5.00 19.18 17.15
CA VAL A 203 5.00 20.18 16.04
C VAL A 203 6.27 21.04 16.12
N ILE A 204 7.07 21.03 15.05
CA ILE A 204 8.15 21.97 14.77
C ILE A 204 7.53 23.14 14.00
N LEU A 205 7.56 24.36 14.54
CA LEU A 205 7.24 25.55 13.76
C LEU A 205 8.46 25.94 12.92
N ARG A 206 8.31 25.72 11.62
CA ARG A 206 9.02 26.44 10.54
C ARG A 206 8.42 27.84 10.44
N ASP A 207 8.98 28.82 11.13
CA ASP A 207 9.30 30.12 10.52
C ASP A 207 10.21 30.92 11.47
N LYS A 208 11.30 31.51 10.95
CA LYS A 208 12.39 32.07 11.78
C LYS A 208 12.43 33.60 11.85
N ASN A 209 11.47 34.32 11.26
CA ASN A 209 11.66 35.75 10.97
C ASN A 209 10.57 36.72 11.45
N SER A 210 9.62 36.33 12.32
CA SER A 210 8.69 37.27 12.96
C SER A 210 8.90 37.33 14.48
N SER A 211 9.10 38.56 14.98
CA SER A 211 9.32 38.88 16.39
C SER A 211 8.01 38.78 17.19
N PRO A 212 7.96 38.08 18.35
CA PRO A 212 6.72 37.82 19.10
C PRO A 212 6.17 39.01 19.91
N TRP A 213 6.83 40.17 19.89
CA TRP A 213 6.55 41.26 20.85
C TRP A 213 5.38 42.19 20.49
N ASN A 214 4.74 42.02 19.32
CA ASN A 214 3.70 42.94 18.79
C ASN A 214 2.36 42.25 18.43
N VAL A 215 2.05 41.10 19.02
CA VAL A 215 0.77 40.41 18.74
C VAL A 215 -0.28 40.86 19.76
N ASP A 216 -1.34 41.50 19.29
CA ASP A 216 -2.57 41.73 20.06
C ASP A 216 -3.26 40.37 20.33
N LEU A 217 -3.37 40.00 21.61
CA LEU A 217 -3.90 38.70 22.07
C LEU A 217 -5.42 38.72 22.30
N ALA A 218 -6.09 39.87 22.18
CA ALA A 218 -7.53 39.99 22.38
C ALA A 218 -8.37 39.10 21.43
N PRO A 219 -8.03 38.89 20.14
CA PRO A 219 -8.80 38.02 19.25
C PRO A 219 -8.70 36.52 19.57
N ILE A 220 -7.64 36.09 20.27
CA ILE A 220 -7.41 34.67 20.65
C ILE A 220 -8.28 34.29 21.85
N LEU A 221 -8.65 35.26 22.70
CA LEU A 221 -9.50 35.06 23.87
C LEU A 221 -11.00 35.30 23.58
N ALA A 222 -11.34 35.93 22.45
CA ALA A 222 -12.72 36.26 22.07
C ALA A 222 -13.40 35.23 21.14
N THR A 223 -12.73 34.13 20.80
CA THR A 223 -13.35 33.01 20.05
C THR A 223 -13.81 31.93 21.01
N ASP A 224 -15.07 31.50 20.87
CA ASP A 224 -15.58 30.33 21.58
C ASP A 224 -14.70 29.11 21.28
N ILE A 225 -13.86 28.75 22.23
CA ILE A 225 -13.05 27.54 22.19
C ILE A 225 -14.01 26.35 22.38
N LEU A 226 -14.49 25.78 21.26
CA LEU A 226 -15.02 24.42 21.24
C LEU A 226 -13.95 23.45 21.79
N PRO A 227 -14.33 22.37 22.51
CA PRO A 227 -13.44 21.68 23.47
C PRO A 227 -12.27 20.87 22.87
N THR A 228 -11.99 20.95 21.57
CA THR A 228 -11.21 19.93 20.88
C THR A 228 -9.90 20.38 20.22
N TYR A 229 -9.54 21.66 20.21
CA TYR A 229 -8.21 22.06 19.71
C TYR A 229 -7.61 23.23 20.50
N GLY A 230 -6.66 22.92 21.39
CA GLY A 230 -5.77 23.90 22.00
C GLY A 230 -4.51 24.07 21.18
N VAL A 231 -4.42 25.15 20.40
CA VAL A 231 -3.14 25.73 20.00
C VAL A 231 -2.56 26.40 21.24
N VAL A 232 -1.45 25.88 21.79
CA VAL A 232 -0.70 26.56 22.85
C VAL A 232 0.36 27.43 22.18
N PRO A 233 0.38 28.77 22.38
CA PRO A 233 1.52 29.57 21.97
C PRO A 233 2.72 29.19 22.84
N VAL A 234 3.85 28.89 22.20
CA VAL A 234 5.13 28.70 22.87
C VAL A 234 5.54 30.02 23.52
N CYS A 235 5.53 30.09 24.85
CA CYS A 235 6.19 31.17 25.57
C CYS A 235 7.71 31.02 25.42
N PRO A 236 8.44 31.96 24.78
CA PRO A 236 9.89 31.96 24.80
C PRO A 236 10.34 32.49 26.18
N ALA A 237 11.07 31.65 26.92
CA ALA A 237 11.63 31.89 28.25
C ALA A 237 12.22 33.33 28.45
N PRO A 238 12.19 33.91 29.68
CA PRO A 238 12.70 33.27 30.90
C PRO A 238 11.79 33.32 32.15
N CYS A 239 11.95 32.29 33.00
CA CYS A 239 11.61 32.13 34.42
C CYS A 239 10.84 33.28 35.14
N PRO A 240 9.75 32.99 35.89
CA PRO A 240 9.01 33.97 36.71
C PRO A 240 9.90 34.77 37.68
N VAL A 241 10.94 34.14 38.24
CA VAL A 241 11.91 34.81 39.15
C VAL A 241 12.79 35.84 38.43
N THR A 242 12.99 35.70 37.11
CA THR A 242 13.61 36.74 36.28
C THR A 242 12.62 37.80 35.78
N MET A 243 11.31 37.51 35.75
CA MET A 243 10.27 38.48 35.34
C MET A 243 10.00 39.54 36.41
N VAL A 244 10.14 39.19 37.69
CA VAL A 244 9.97 40.11 38.83
C VAL A 244 10.98 41.28 38.81
N ARG A 245 12.03 41.24 37.98
CA ARG A 245 13.10 42.25 38.02
C ARG A 245 13.17 43.25 36.85
N ARG A 246 12.33 43.21 35.81
CA ARG A 246 12.54 44.08 34.63
C ARG A 246 11.34 44.72 33.91
N ASN A 247 10.08 44.32 34.12
CA ASN A 247 8.93 45.01 33.49
C ASN A 247 7.58 44.74 34.21
N PRO A 248 6.95 45.73 34.87
CA PRO A 248 5.67 45.56 35.58
C PRO A 248 4.51 45.09 34.70
N LYS A 249 4.43 45.54 33.44
CA LYS A 249 3.33 45.16 32.54
C LYS A 249 3.35 43.67 32.19
N ALA A 250 4.55 43.07 32.10
CA ALA A 250 4.69 41.65 31.82
C ALA A 250 4.38 40.78 33.04
N PHE A 251 4.71 41.27 34.25
CA PHE A 251 4.33 40.61 35.51
C PHE A 251 2.81 40.62 35.71
N LEU A 252 2.18 41.79 35.54
CA LEU A 252 0.72 41.95 35.64
C LEU A 252 -0.03 41.05 34.64
N ALA A 253 0.44 40.96 33.39
CA ALA A 253 -0.13 40.05 32.39
C ALA A 253 0.01 38.56 32.78
N GLY A 254 1.14 38.17 33.38
CA GLY A 254 1.37 36.81 33.89
C GLY A 254 0.50 36.48 35.10
N LEU A 255 0.34 37.42 36.03
CA LEU A 255 -0.53 37.30 37.20
C LEU A 255 -2.00 37.20 36.76
N LYS A 256 -2.42 38.03 35.80
CA LYS A 256 -3.75 37.98 35.17
C LYS A 256 -4.06 36.60 34.60
N TYR A 257 -3.11 36.03 33.86
CA TYR A 257 -3.24 34.70 33.28
C TYR A 257 -3.35 33.61 34.37
N LEU A 258 -2.53 33.70 35.43
CA LEU A 258 -2.53 32.74 36.53
C LEU A 258 -3.87 32.74 37.28
N LEU A 259 -4.41 33.92 37.60
CA LEU A 259 -5.70 34.07 38.30
C LEU A 259 -6.87 33.54 37.46
N LEU A 260 -6.89 33.85 36.15
CA LEU A 260 -7.90 33.33 35.22
C LEU A 260 -7.80 31.81 35.05
N PHE A 261 -6.59 31.26 35.04
CA PHE A 261 -6.35 29.83 34.98
C PHE A 261 -6.85 29.13 36.25
N TRP A 262 -6.53 29.66 37.44
CA TRP A 262 -7.02 29.11 38.71
C TRP A 262 -8.54 29.18 38.83
N ARG A 263 -9.16 30.31 38.44
CA ARG A 263 -10.61 30.42 38.30
C ARG A 263 -11.17 29.27 37.47
N LYS A 264 -10.65 29.05 36.27
CA LYS A 264 -11.14 28.00 35.38
C LYS A 264 -10.92 26.58 35.93
N CYS A 265 -9.84 26.34 36.67
CA CYS A 265 -9.60 25.07 37.36
C CYS A 265 -10.61 24.82 38.48
N LEU A 266 -10.92 25.84 39.29
CA LEU A 266 -11.86 25.75 40.42
C LEU A 266 -13.32 25.69 39.95
N THR A 267 -13.69 26.43 38.90
CA THR A 267 -15.03 26.33 38.27
C THR A 267 -15.26 24.93 37.67
N ASN A 268 -14.23 24.32 37.07
CA ASN A 268 -14.31 22.96 36.54
C ASN A 268 -14.39 21.87 37.64
N LEU A 269 -13.88 22.14 38.84
CA LEU A 269 -14.06 21.28 40.02
C LEU A 269 -15.52 21.31 40.51
N GLY A 270 -16.15 22.50 40.54
CA GLY A 270 -17.57 22.64 40.87
C GLY A 270 -18.51 21.99 39.83
N ALA A 271 -18.15 22.04 38.54
CA ALA A 271 -18.95 21.48 37.45
C ALA A 271 -18.81 19.95 37.26
N ARG A 272 -17.79 19.31 37.84
CA ARG A 272 -17.52 17.86 37.69
C ARG A 272 -17.87 17.01 38.91
N GLY A 273 -18.33 17.60 40.00
CA GLY A 273 -18.86 16.85 41.13
C GLY A 273 -20.26 16.33 40.87
N ILE A 274 -20.39 15.16 40.22
CA ILE A 274 -21.48 14.16 40.38
C ILE A 274 -21.21 12.85 39.60
N GLU A 275 -20.30 12.77 38.63
CA GLU A 275 -20.06 11.49 37.94
C GLU A 275 -18.95 10.65 38.58
N GLY A 276 -19.38 9.67 39.38
CA GLY A 276 -18.54 8.67 40.03
C GLY A 276 -17.62 7.94 39.05
N LYS A 277 -16.32 8.25 39.14
CA LYS A 277 -15.24 7.45 38.55
C LYS A 277 -14.12 7.33 39.57
N THR A 278 -14.13 6.23 40.31
CA THR A 278 -13.03 5.82 41.18
C THR A 278 -11.87 5.35 40.32
N ILE A 279 -10.70 5.96 40.48
CA ILE A 279 -9.43 5.48 39.94
C ILE A 279 -8.84 4.51 40.98
N HIS A 280 -8.57 3.26 40.58
CA HIS A 280 -7.70 2.36 41.34
C HIS A 280 -6.47 2.01 40.47
N TYR A 281 -5.27 2.25 41.02
CA TYR A 281 -4.03 1.66 40.53
C TYR A 281 -3.77 0.33 41.27
N ILE A 282 -3.30 -0.62 40.46
CA ILE A 282 -2.97 -2.02 40.76
C ILE A 282 -1.61 -2.09 41.47
N ASP A 283 -1.42 -3.05 42.37
CA ASP A 283 -0.36 -4.06 42.19
C ASP A 283 -0.44 -5.21 43.20
N LEU A 284 -0.34 -6.44 42.67
CA LEU A 284 0.55 -7.54 43.09
C LEU A 284 0.16 -8.87 42.38
N PRO A 285 0.99 -9.92 42.42
CA PRO A 285 1.88 -10.37 41.35
C PRO A 285 1.30 -11.59 40.60
N VAL A 286 1.48 -11.66 39.28
CA VAL A 286 1.17 -12.91 38.57
C VAL A 286 2.35 -13.86 38.77
N THR A 287 2.25 -14.70 39.79
CA THR A 287 2.86 -16.04 39.76
C THR A 287 2.47 -16.70 38.45
N GLU A 288 3.46 -17.27 37.76
CA GLU A 288 3.33 -18.03 36.51
C GLU A 288 2.20 -19.07 36.59
N GLY A 289 1.00 -18.64 36.22
CA GLY A 289 -0.14 -19.47 35.90
C GLY A 289 -0.54 -19.11 34.48
N VAL A 290 -0.57 -20.10 33.59
CA VAL A 290 -0.94 -19.96 32.18
C VAL A 290 -2.18 -19.07 32.04
N ILE A 291 -2.01 -17.83 31.57
CA ILE A 291 -3.13 -16.92 31.30
C ILE A 291 -3.97 -17.60 30.21
N LYS A 292 -5.15 -18.14 30.58
CA LYS A 292 -6.11 -18.66 29.61
C LYS A 292 -6.50 -17.51 28.68
N THR A 293 -6.24 -17.70 27.39
CA THR A 293 -6.54 -16.73 26.35
C THR A 293 -7.78 -17.20 25.59
N ASP A 294 -8.80 -16.35 25.55
CA ASP A 294 -10.02 -16.60 24.79
C ASP A 294 -9.90 -15.93 23.42
N THR A 295 -10.15 -16.69 22.35
CA THR A 295 -10.06 -16.18 20.97
C THR A 295 -11.46 -16.05 20.38
N PHE A 296 -11.71 -14.90 19.78
CA PHE A 296 -12.97 -14.55 19.11
C PHE A 296 -12.68 -14.12 17.67
N TYR A 297 -13.58 -14.48 16.78
CA TYR A 297 -13.58 -14.07 15.38
C TYR A 297 -14.81 -13.21 15.14
N VAL A 298 -14.60 -12.00 14.61
CA VAL A 298 -15.66 -11.00 14.45
C VAL A 298 -15.66 -10.50 13.02
N GLY A 299 -16.79 -10.60 12.32
CA GLY A 299 -17.02 -9.92 11.04
C GLY A 299 -17.58 -8.53 11.28
N LEU A 300 -17.08 -7.54 10.53
CA LEU A 300 -17.57 -6.16 10.52
C LEU A 300 -17.98 -5.78 9.10
N ASP A 301 -19.12 -5.09 9.01
CA ASP A 301 -19.59 -4.39 7.80
C ASP A 301 -20.21 -3.04 8.21
N CYS A 302 -20.32 -2.11 7.25
CA CYS A 302 -20.90 -0.78 7.45
C CYS A 302 -21.77 -0.38 6.25
N GLU A 303 -22.97 0.10 6.55
CA GLU A 303 -23.89 0.65 5.55
C GLU A 303 -23.90 2.18 5.61
N TYR A 304 -23.92 2.82 4.44
CA TYR A 304 -23.87 4.28 4.33
C TYR A 304 -24.74 4.78 3.17
N VAL A 305 -25.04 6.07 3.17
CA VAL A 305 -25.64 6.77 2.03
C VAL A 305 -24.60 7.63 1.33
N SER A 306 -24.75 7.87 0.03
CA SER A 306 -23.95 8.86 -0.69
C SER A 306 -24.84 10.01 -1.12
N ARG A 307 -24.45 11.25 -0.80
CA ARG A 307 -25.21 12.46 -1.17
C ARG A 307 -24.70 13.07 -2.46
N GLU A 308 -25.58 13.67 -3.24
CA GLU A 308 -25.15 14.49 -4.38
C GLU A 308 -24.51 15.80 -3.93
N LEU A 309 -23.49 16.23 -4.66
CA LEU A 309 -22.83 17.52 -4.43
C LEU A 309 -23.78 18.70 -4.73
N PRO A 310 -23.86 19.71 -3.85
CA PRO A 310 -24.60 20.94 -4.12
C PRO A 310 -24.13 21.60 -5.42
N SER A 311 -25.07 22.12 -6.21
CA SER A 311 -24.81 22.75 -7.53
C SER A 311 -23.77 23.88 -7.49
N THR A 312 -23.61 24.54 -6.34
CA THR A 312 -22.65 25.63 -6.09
C THR A 312 -21.19 25.15 -5.99
N VAL A 313 -20.96 23.87 -5.71
CA VAL A 313 -19.63 23.24 -5.59
C VAL A 313 -19.26 22.47 -6.87
N LYS A 314 -20.20 22.35 -7.84
CA LYS A 314 -19.99 21.76 -9.18
C LYS A 314 -19.11 22.64 -10.08
N LYS A 315 -17.90 23.01 -9.65
CA LYS A 315 -16.90 23.66 -10.50
C LYS A 315 -16.34 22.72 -11.57
N ASP A 316 -16.41 21.42 -11.32
CA ASP A 316 -16.12 20.36 -12.28
C ASP A 316 -17.37 19.47 -12.43
N GLU A 317 -17.90 19.33 -13.66
CA GLU A 317 -19.11 18.54 -14.01
C GLU A 317 -19.04 17.04 -13.66
N LYS A 318 -18.00 16.58 -12.94
CA LYS A 318 -17.60 15.17 -12.84
C LYS A 318 -17.52 14.59 -11.43
N ILE A 319 -17.66 15.39 -10.38
CA ILE A 319 -17.83 14.87 -9.02
C ILE A 319 -19.30 15.00 -8.67
N THR A 320 -20.02 13.87 -8.66
CA THR A 320 -21.48 13.86 -8.48
C THR A 320 -21.91 13.43 -7.09
N LYS A 321 -21.11 12.63 -6.35
CA LYS A 321 -21.49 12.06 -5.04
C LYS A 321 -20.36 12.19 -4.00
N ILE A 322 -20.70 12.61 -2.78
CA ILE A 322 -19.85 12.67 -1.57
C ILE A 322 -20.39 11.67 -0.53
N ARG A 323 -19.52 11.21 0.37
CA ARG A 323 -19.88 10.43 1.56
C ARG A 323 -19.35 11.17 2.76
N ASP A 324 -20.17 11.46 3.75
CA ASP A 324 -19.77 12.05 5.03
C ASP A 324 -19.65 10.96 6.12
N LEU A 325 -18.97 11.22 7.24
CA LEU A 325 -19.03 10.35 8.42
C LEU A 325 -20.45 10.32 9.02
N ASP A 326 -21.19 11.43 8.87
CA ASP A 326 -22.60 11.51 9.29
C ASP A 326 -23.54 10.74 8.33
N ASP A 327 -23.03 10.24 7.19
CA ASP A 327 -23.79 9.45 6.22
C ASP A 327 -23.79 7.94 6.50
N VAL A 328 -23.08 7.48 7.54
CA VAL A 328 -23.10 6.09 7.96
C VAL A 328 -24.45 5.78 8.60
N LEU A 329 -25.18 4.83 8.02
CA LEU A 329 -26.54 4.46 8.43
C LEU A 329 -26.54 3.42 9.55
N SER A 330 -25.57 2.50 9.53
CA SER A 330 -25.38 1.48 10.56
C SER A 330 -24.05 0.77 10.39
N PHE A 331 -23.59 0.12 11.46
CA PHE A 331 -22.56 -0.90 11.38
C PHE A 331 -23.01 -2.18 12.07
N GLN A 332 -22.47 -3.31 11.62
CA GLN A 332 -22.92 -4.63 12.02
C GLN A 332 -21.73 -5.50 12.42
N LEU A 333 -21.89 -6.23 13.52
CA LEU A 333 -20.91 -7.18 14.01
C LEU A 333 -21.52 -8.56 14.11
N TYR A 334 -20.82 -9.56 13.62
CA TYR A 334 -21.15 -10.97 13.83
C TYR A 334 -19.96 -11.67 14.50
N ALA A 335 -20.18 -12.47 15.55
CA ALA A 335 -19.09 -13.01 16.36
C ALA A 335 -19.22 -14.52 16.60
N ILE A 336 -18.08 -15.20 16.56
CA ILE A 336 -17.93 -16.63 16.84
C ILE A 336 -16.69 -16.82 17.74
N ASN A 337 -16.79 -17.61 18.81
CA ASN A 337 -15.62 -17.97 19.61
C ASN A 337 -14.84 -19.14 19.00
N LYS A 338 -13.65 -19.45 19.55
CA LYS A 338 -12.82 -20.57 19.07
C LYS A 338 -13.52 -21.94 19.07
N ASP A 339 -14.50 -22.12 19.95
CA ASP A 339 -15.25 -23.37 20.15
C ASP A 339 -16.49 -23.46 19.24
N GLY A 340 -16.74 -22.43 18.41
CA GLY A 340 -17.84 -22.38 17.46
C GLY A 340 -19.17 -21.86 18.01
N THR A 341 -19.22 -21.43 19.29
CA THR A 341 -20.38 -20.73 19.86
C THR A 341 -20.55 -19.39 19.16
N LYS A 342 -21.78 -19.10 18.74
CA LYS A 342 -22.12 -17.95 17.91
C LYS A 342 -22.90 -16.93 18.73
N PHE A 343 -22.64 -15.65 18.48
CA PHE A 343 -23.51 -14.56 18.89
C PHE A 343 -24.36 -14.16 17.67
N ASN A 344 -25.67 -13.97 17.84
CA ASN A 344 -26.62 -13.76 16.73
C ASN A 344 -26.49 -12.41 16.00
N GLY A 345 -25.36 -11.72 16.19
CA GLY A 345 -25.03 -10.46 15.56
C GLY A 345 -25.58 -9.24 16.32
N LEU A 346 -24.92 -8.10 16.13
CA LEU A 346 -25.30 -6.79 16.67
C LEU A 346 -25.33 -5.79 15.53
N ILE A 347 -26.48 -5.14 15.31
CA ILE A 347 -26.62 -4.00 14.39
C ILE A 347 -26.76 -2.74 15.24
N ILE A 348 -25.95 -1.73 14.95
CA ILE A 348 -26.06 -0.41 15.57
C ILE A 348 -26.48 0.57 14.48
N HIS A 349 -27.71 1.05 14.56
CA HIS A 349 -28.22 2.08 13.67
C HIS A 349 -27.77 3.46 14.10
N ASN A 350 -27.35 4.26 13.12
CA ASN A 350 -27.13 5.68 13.33
C ASN A 350 -28.50 6.39 13.33
N VAL A 351 -29.05 6.55 14.52
CA VAL A 351 -30.32 7.26 14.76
C VAL A 351 -30.10 8.74 15.08
N SER A 352 -28.92 9.09 15.61
CA SER A 352 -28.55 10.46 15.97
C SER A 352 -28.10 11.29 14.76
N GLN A 353 -27.83 10.66 13.62
CA GLN A 353 -27.20 11.28 12.43
C GLN A 353 -25.86 11.93 12.76
N GLN A 354 -25.19 11.43 13.79
CA GLN A 354 -23.83 11.82 14.15
C GLN A 354 -22.91 10.67 13.75
N HIS A 355 -21.70 11.00 13.32
CA HIS A 355 -20.68 10.01 13.05
C HIS A 355 -20.46 9.06 14.24
N PHE A 356 -20.28 7.78 13.93
CA PHE A 356 -19.80 6.82 14.92
C PHE A 356 -18.37 7.16 15.31
N VAL A 357 -18.00 6.94 16.57
CA VAL A 357 -16.62 7.12 17.05
C VAL A 357 -15.93 5.78 17.29
N GLN A 358 -14.61 5.76 17.24
CA GLN A 358 -13.81 4.55 17.45
C GLN A 358 -14.17 3.78 18.74
N SER A 359 -14.48 4.50 19.83
CA SER A 359 -14.85 3.88 21.10
C SER A 359 -16.14 3.08 21.01
N GLU A 360 -17.08 3.45 20.14
CA GLU A 360 -18.33 2.72 19.96
C GLU A 360 -18.11 1.38 19.27
N LEU A 361 -17.23 1.30 18.27
CA LEU A 361 -16.83 0.02 17.66
C LEU A 361 -16.23 -0.92 18.72
N ILE A 362 -15.35 -0.39 19.58
CA ILE A 362 -14.74 -1.18 20.65
C ILE A 362 -15.79 -1.67 21.66
N SER A 363 -16.70 -0.80 22.08
CA SER A 363 -17.80 -1.17 22.99
C SER A 363 -18.75 -2.19 22.35
N ALA A 364 -19.00 -2.08 21.05
CA ALA A 364 -19.80 -3.04 20.30
C ALA A 364 -19.10 -4.41 20.21
N ILE A 365 -17.78 -4.42 19.97
CA ILE A 365 -16.97 -5.64 20.01
C ILE A 365 -17.04 -6.30 21.40
N GLN A 366 -16.90 -5.52 22.48
CA GLN A 366 -17.05 -6.01 23.85
C GLN A 366 -18.41 -6.68 24.06
N ARG A 367 -19.48 -6.01 23.63
CA ARG A 367 -20.86 -6.49 23.77
C ARG A 367 -21.11 -7.81 23.03
N VAL A 368 -20.48 -8.05 21.89
CA VAL A 368 -20.63 -9.33 21.15
C VAL A 368 -19.76 -10.45 21.70
N ILE A 369 -18.60 -10.16 22.31
CA ILE A 369 -17.70 -11.19 22.85
C ILE A 369 -18.02 -11.56 24.30
N GLU A 370 -18.56 -10.66 25.11
CA GLU A 370 -18.86 -10.93 26.53
C GLU A 370 -19.78 -12.14 26.72
N PRO A 371 -20.93 -12.26 26.02
CA PRO A 371 -21.79 -13.44 26.13
C PRO A 371 -21.06 -14.73 25.73
N LEU A 372 -20.12 -14.64 24.77
CA LEU A 372 -19.33 -15.78 24.30
C LEU A 372 -18.19 -16.16 25.27
N ARG A 373 -17.70 -15.21 26.06
CA ARG A 373 -16.62 -15.38 27.05
C ARG A 373 -17.11 -16.17 28.26
N PHE A 374 -18.36 -15.94 28.67
CA PHE A 374 -18.98 -16.60 29.82
C PHE A 374 -19.83 -17.83 29.45
N ALA A 375 -19.88 -18.19 28.16
CA ALA A 375 -20.75 -19.25 27.69
C ALA A 375 -20.48 -20.64 28.29
N ASN A 376 -19.32 -20.88 28.94
CA ASN A 376 -18.96 -22.22 29.45
C ASN A 376 -17.93 -22.26 30.62
N VAL A 377 -17.56 -21.16 31.29
CA VAL A 377 -16.56 -21.22 32.40
C VAL A 377 -16.74 -20.12 33.45
N GLU A 378 -16.32 -20.40 34.70
CA GLU A 378 -16.27 -19.41 35.77
C GLU A 378 -15.36 -18.20 35.48
N PRO A 379 -15.72 -17.00 35.97
CA PRO A 379 -15.03 -15.75 35.69
C PRO A 379 -13.64 -15.76 36.33
N THR A 380 -12.62 -16.03 35.53
CA THR A 380 -11.21 -15.82 35.88
C THR A 380 -10.63 -14.75 34.96
N LYS A 381 -9.64 -13.98 35.42
CA LYS A 381 -8.96 -12.95 34.61
C LYS A 381 -8.38 -13.59 33.33
N ARG A 382 -8.97 -13.31 32.17
CA ARG A 382 -8.56 -13.87 30.87
C ARG A 382 -8.25 -12.77 29.88
N ARG A 383 -7.23 -13.01 29.06
CA ARG A 383 -6.92 -12.14 27.91
C ARG A 383 -7.83 -12.52 26.75
N ALA A 384 -8.46 -11.54 26.11
CA ALA A 384 -9.27 -11.78 24.91
C ALA A 384 -8.47 -11.38 23.67
N ILE A 385 -8.42 -12.25 22.66
CA ILE A 385 -7.91 -11.96 21.33
C ILE A 385 -9.08 -11.93 20.36
N VAL A 386 -9.26 -10.82 19.68
CA VAL A 386 -10.30 -10.60 18.68
C VAL A 386 -9.64 -10.47 17.31
N HIS A 387 -9.98 -11.38 16.40
CA HIS A 387 -9.66 -11.22 14.99
C HIS A 387 -10.85 -10.57 14.30
N LEU A 388 -10.70 -9.29 13.96
CA LEU A 388 -11.70 -8.47 13.26
C LEU A 388 -11.48 -8.59 11.75
N TYR A 389 -12.46 -9.15 11.05
CA TYR A 389 -12.44 -9.37 9.61
C TYR A 389 -13.41 -8.43 8.89
N THR A 390 -12.95 -7.88 7.78
CA THR A 390 -13.72 -7.00 6.88
C THR A 390 -13.57 -7.49 5.45
N TYR A 391 -14.54 -7.20 4.57
CA TYR A 391 -14.41 -7.48 3.13
C TYR A 391 -14.09 -6.21 2.31
N TYR A 392 -14.24 -5.03 2.91
CA TYR A 392 -13.81 -3.77 2.32
C TYR A 392 -13.40 -2.77 3.41
N GLY A 393 -12.50 -3.23 4.29
CA GLY A 393 -12.20 -2.62 5.58
C GLY A 393 -11.65 -1.22 5.49
N GLY A 394 -11.04 -0.83 4.36
CA GLY A 394 -10.63 0.56 4.15
C GLY A 394 -11.82 1.53 4.20
N VAL A 395 -13.00 1.09 3.76
CA VAL A 395 -14.24 1.85 3.90
C VAL A 395 -14.85 1.61 5.28
N ASP A 396 -15.04 0.36 5.67
CA ASP A 396 -15.77 0.02 6.91
C ASP A 396 -15.12 0.63 8.15
N ILE A 397 -13.79 0.66 8.23
CA ILE A 397 -13.05 1.24 9.35
C ILE A 397 -13.05 2.77 9.29
N SER A 398 -13.03 3.34 8.08
CA SER A 398 -13.04 4.80 7.88
C SER A 398 -14.39 5.45 8.27
N CYS A 399 -15.45 4.65 8.44
CA CYS A 399 -16.76 5.11 8.92
C CYS A 399 -16.75 5.61 10.37
N PHE A 400 -15.68 5.35 11.14
CA PHE A 400 -15.59 5.74 12.54
C PHE A 400 -14.68 6.97 12.72
N ALA A 401 -15.17 8.04 13.33
CA ALA A 401 -14.33 9.16 13.73
C ALA A 401 -13.21 8.71 14.69
N GLY A 402 -12.01 9.24 14.44
CA GLY A 402 -10.79 8.81 15.13
C GLY A 402 -10.24 7.46 14.67
N TRP A 403 -10.69 6.93 13.53
CA TRP A 403 -10.12 5.72 12.91
C TRP A 403 -8.60 5.81 12.71
N GLU A 404 -8.02 7.01 12.58
CA GLU A 404 -6.56 7.16 12.46
C GLU A 404 -5.82 6.66 13.71
N ARG A 405 -6.50 6.60 14.86
CA ARG A 405 -5.95 6.01 16.09
C ARG A 405 -5.80 4.50 15.98
N PHE A 406 -6.71 3.78 15.30
CA PHE A 406 -6.50 2.37 14.96
C PHE A 406 -5.22 2.23 14.13
N TRP A 407 -5.02 3.11 13.16
CA TRP A 407 -3.87 3.11 12.26
C TRP A 407 -2.55 3.31 13.02
N ASN A 408 -2.49 4.38 13.82
CA ASN A 408 -1.30 4.76 14.58
C ASN A 408 -0.95 3.77 15.69
N ALA A 409 -1.94 3.10 16.30
CA ALA A 409 -1.72 2.16 17.40
C ALA A 409 -1.30 0.75 16.95
N THR A 410 -1.59 0.36 15.70
CA THR A 410 -1.39 -1.02 15.21
C THR A 410 -0.35 -1.17 14.11
N ASN A 411 0.25 -0.08 13.63
CA ASN A 411 1.03 -0.09 12.39
C ASN A 411 0.24 -0.79 11.27
N MET A 412 -0.99 -0.35 10.98
CA MET A 412 -1.74 -0.94 9.87
C MET A 412 -1.03 -0.68 8.54
N ILE A 413 -1.13 -1.64 7.62
CA ILE A 413 -0.70 -1.50 6.21
C ILE A 413 -1.95 -1.55 5.35
N VAL A 414 -2.08 -0.65 4.37
CA VAL A 414 -3.05 -0.79 3.27
C VAL A 414 -2.38 -1.37 2.03
N LEU A 415 -2.96 -2.44 1.51
CA LEU A 415 -2.65 -2.93 0.16
C LEU A 415 -3.67 -2.44 -0.86
N LYS A 416 -3.21 -2.27 -2.10
CA LYS A 416 -4.05 -1.96 -3.29
C LYS A 416 -5.11 -0.89 -3.03
N LYS A 417 -4.71 0.18 -2.34
CA LYS A 417 -5.48 1.41 -2.06
C LYS A 417 -6.53 1.30 -0.93
N ASN A 418 -7.19 0.15 -0.69
CA ASN A 418 -8.32 0.04 0.26
C ASN A 418 -8.37 -1.22 1.17
N ALA A 419 -7.37 -2.11 1.14
CA ALA A 419 -7.42 -3.34 1.94
C ALA A 419 -6.45 -3.28 3.15
N PRO A 420 -6.93 -2.88 4.34
CA PRO A 420 -6.11 -2.77 5.53
C PRO A 420 -5.86 -4.11 6.22
N PHE A 421 -4.67 -4.29 6.77
CA PHE A 421 -4.42 -5.27 7.81
C PHE A 421 -3.42 -4.75 8.83
N SER A 422 -3.49 -5.26 10.04
CA SER A 422 -2.67 -4.80 11.15
C SER A 422 -1.30 -5.50 11.20
N LEU A 423 -0.19 -4.77 11.39
CA LEU A 423 1.12 -5.38 11.71
C LEU A 423 1.23 -5.79 13.18
N GLY A 424 0.63 -5.01 14.07
CA GLY A 424 0.47 -5.26 15.50
C GLY A 424 -0.99 -5.14 15.94
N SER A 425 -1.29 -5.39 17.21
CA SER A 425 -2.66 -5.41 17.73
C SER A 425 -3.05 -4.13 18.46
N VAL A 426 -4.33 -3.73 18.40
CA VAL A 426 -4.87 -2.76 19.37
C VAL A 426 -5.00 -3.47 20.70
N LYS A 427 -4.34 -2.95 21.74
CA LYS A 427 -4.54 -3.41 23.11
C LYS A 427 -5.41 -2.41 23.85
N LYS A 428 -6.46 -2.90 24.50
CA LYS A 428 -7.33 -2.08 25.37
C LYS A 428 -7.61 -2.83 26.66
N LYS A 429 -7.36 -2.17 27.80
CA LYS A 429 -7.81 -2.62 29.11
C LYS A 429 -9.31 -2.37 29.25
N LEU A 430 -10.00 -3.32 29.86
CA LEU A 430 -11.41 -3.28 30.21
C LEU A 430 -11.60 -2.87 31.68
N ASN A 431 -12.86 -2.59 32.05
CA ASN A 431 -13.23 -2.21 33.42
C ASN A 431 -13.00 -3.35 34.44
N ASP A 432 -12.92 -4.60 34.00
CA ASP A 432 -12.62 -5.80 34.81
C ASP A 432 -11.11 -6.13 34.89
N ASP A 433 -10.24 -5.18 34.53
CA ASP A 433 -8.78 -5.34 34.33
C ASP A 433 -8.36 -6.31 33.21
N SER A 434 -9.30 -6.96 32.51
CA SER A 434 -8.96 -7.81 31.38
C SER A 434 -8.45 -6.99 30.19
N THR A 435 -7.70 -7.62 29.30
CA THR A 435 -7.15 -6.94 28.11
C THR A 435 -7.73 -7.57 26.85
N ILE A 436 -8.33 -6.73 26.00
CA ILE A 436 -8.69 -7.09 24.62
C ILE A 436 -7.52 -6.74 23.70
N THR A 437 -7.13 -7.70 22.87
CA THR A 437 -6.17 -7.57 21.78
C THR A 437 -6.93 -7.70 20.46
N ILE A 438 -6.93 -6.69 19.59
CA ILE A 438 -7.66 -6.71 18.31
C ILE A 438 -6.68 -6.72 17.15
N ASP A 439 -6.79 -7.73 16.29
CA ASP A 439 -6.09 -7.83 15.00
C ASP A 439 -7.08 -7.60 13.87
N VAL A 440 -6.73 -6.75 12.90
CA VAL A 440 -7.59 -6.41 11.75
C VAL A 440 -7.06 -7.07 10.50
N THR A 441 -7.94 -7.72 9.71
CA THR A 441 -7.59 -8.30 8.41
C THR A 441 -8.72 -8.10 7.39
N ASP A 442 -8.40 -7.45 6.28
CA ASP A 442 -9.27 -7.35 5.13
C ASP A 442 -9.12 -8.56 4.18
N LEU A 443 -10.22 -9.22 3.88
CA LEU A 443 -10.30 -10.43 3.07
C LEU A 443 -10.46 -10.17 1.55
N MET A 444 -10.66 -8.92 1.11
CA MET A 444 -10.90 -8.57 -0.30
C MET A 444 -9.79 -9.07 -1.21
N ASN A 445 -8.54 -8.96 -0.76
CA ASN A 445 -7.38 -9.37 -1.55
C ASN A 445 -7.22 -10.89 -1.66
N ASP A 446 -7.90 -11.63 -0.78
CA ASP A 446 -7.86 -13.09 -0.71
C ASP A 446 -9.09 -13.72 -1.36
N ALA A 447 -10.13 -12.93 -1.58
CA ALA A 447 -11.34 -13.37 -2.26
C ALA A 447 -11.11 -13.60 -3.77
N PRO A 448 -11.82 -14.58 -4.37
CA PRO A 448 -11.84 -14.73 -5.81
C PRO A 448 -12.57 -13.57 -6.50
N VAL A 449 -12.38 -13.47 -7.81
CA VAL A 449 -13.11 -12.51 -8.65
C VAL A 449 -14.62 -12.76 -8.53
N GLY A 450 -15.39 -11.67 -8.34
CA GLY A 450 -16.85 -11.72 -8.18
C GLY A 450 -17.39 -11.08 -6.90
N GLY A 451 -16.50 -10.69 -5.98
CA GLY A 451 -16.88 -9.93 -4.80
C GLY A 451 -17.58 -10.77 -3.73
N LEU A 452 -18.20 -10.10 -2.75
CA LEU A 452 -18.81 -10.74 -1.59
C LEU A 452 -19.96 -11.70 -1.97
N ALA A 453 -20.60 -11.49 -3.13
CA ALA A 453 -21.62 -12.40 -3.65
C ALA A 453 -21.06 -13.80 -3.95
N THR A 454 -19.96 -13.87 -4.70
CA THR A 454 -19.29 -15.14 -4.98
C THR A 454 -18.77 -15.79 -3.70
N VAL A 455 -18.25 -14.99 -2.78
CA VAL A 455 -17.83 -15.49 -1.46
C VAL A 455 -18.99 -16.05 -0.66
N GLY A 456 -20.16 -15.40 -0.68
CA GLY A 456 -21.39 -15.88 -0.06
C GLY A 456 -21.77 -17.27 -0.57
N ASP A 457 -21.79 -17.45 -1.90
CA ASP A 457 -22.06 -18.76 -2.50
C ASP A 457 -21.05 -19.82 -2.05
N MET A 458 -19.76 -19.47 -1.98
CA MET A 458 -18.70 -20.39 -1.53
C MET A 458 -18.89 -20.85 -0.09
N VAL A 459 -19.41 -20.00 0.80
CA VAL A 459 -19.61 -20.36 2.21
C VAL A 459 -21.03 -20.87 2.49
N GLY A 460 -21.85 -21.02 1.44
CA GLY A 460 -23.23 -21.50 1.55
C GLY A 460 -24.22 -20.48 2.13
N ILE A 461 -23.88 -19.18 2.06
CA ILE A 461 -24.71 -18.07 2.55
C ILE A 461 -24.83 -17.06 1.41
N PRO A 462 -25.83 -17.23 0.51
CA PRO A 462 -25.99 -16.34 -0.64
C PRO A 462 -26.14 -14.89 -0.19
N LYS A 463 -25.51 -13.97 -0.93
CA LYS A 463 -25.71 -12.54 -0.70
C LYS A 463 -27.14 -12.16 -1.07
N ILE A 464 -27.82 -11.42 -0.19
CA ILE A 464 -29.17 -10.93 -0.45
C ILE A 464 -29.14 -9.96 -1.64
N ASN A 465 -29.96 -10.22 -2.66
CA ASN A 465 -30.04 -9.38 -3.85
C ASN A 465 -31.13 -8.31 -3.69
N THR A 466 -30.73 -7.05 -3.51
CA THR A 466 -31.70 -5.94 -3.36
C THR A 466 -32.56 -5.71 -4.59
N GLU A 467 -32.14 -6.18 -5.78
CA GLU A 467 -32.90 -6.03 -7.02
C GLU A 467 -34.25 -6.76 -6.99
N THR A 468 -34.38 -7.80 -6.17
CA THR A 468 -35.69 -8.47 -5.96
C THR A 468 -36.64 -7.57 -5.19
N PHE A 469 -36.12 -6.75 -4.29
CA PHE A 469 -36.91 -5.76 -3.56
C PHE A 469 -37.21 -4.55 -4.44
N ASP A 470 -36.26 -4.10 -5.28
CA ASP A 470 -36.50 -3.06 -6.28
C ASP A 470 -37.70 -3.45 -7.15
N ALA A 471 -37.69 -4.67 -7.71
CA ALA A 471 -38.77 -5.17 -8.56
C ALA A 471 -40.11 -5.29 -7.82
N ALA A 472 -40.10 -5.82 -6.58
CA ALA A 472 -41.30 -5.94 -5.76
C ALA A 472 -41.95 -4.59 -5.44
N ASP A 473 -41.15 -3.52 -5.42
CA ASP A 473 -41.60 -2.16 -5.12
C ASP A 473 -41.78 -1.27 -6.35
N GLY A 474 -41.66 -1.83 -7.57
CA GLY A 474 -41.78 -1.08 -8.81
C GLY A 474 -40.66 -0.06 -9.06
N LEU A 475 -39.48 -0.28 -8.48
CA LEU A 475 -38.33 0.60 -8.57
C LEU A 475 -37.35 0.15 -9.67
N PRO A 476 -36.55 1.08 -10.24
CA PRO A 476 -35.49 0.72 -11.17
C PRO A 476 -34.49 -0.28 -10.58
N LYS A 477 -33.93 -1.14 -11.42
CA LYS A 477 -32.91 -2.11 -11.01
C LYS A 477 -31.71 -1.41 -10.38
N GLY A 478 -31.34 -1.80 -9.17
CA GLY A 478 -30.21 -1.24 -8.41
C GLY A 478 -30.59 -0.03 -7.56
N TYR A 479 -31.86 0.35 -7.50
CA TYR A 479 -32.32 1.54 -6.80
C TYR A 479 -31.97 1.52 -5.30
N TYR A 480 -32.37 0.47 -4.57
CA TYR A 480 -32.10 0.41 -3.12
C TYR A 480 -30.62 0.42 -2.78
N LYS A 481 -29.79 -0.18 -3.63
CA LYS A 481 -28.33 -0.18 -3.46
C LYS A 481 -27.73 1.22 -3.56
N GLU A 482 -28.33 2.11 -4.35
CA GLU A 482 -27.94 3.52 -4.43
C GLU A 482 -28.60 4.40 -3.36
N HIS A 483 -29.65 3.90 -2.68
CA HIS A 483 -30.49 4.64 -1.74
C HIS A 483 -30.72 3.86 -0.44
N MET A 484 -29.64 3.47 0.24
CA MET A 484 -29.70 2.64 1.44
C MET A 484 -30.51 3.27 2.59
N ASN A 485 -30.57 4.59 2.66
CA ASN A 485 -31.42 5.30 3.61
C ASN A 485 -32.91 5.03 3.36
N ILE A 486 -33.33 5.01 2.09
CA ILE A 486 -34.70 4.67 1.68
C ILE A 486 -34.96 3.18 1.92
N PHE A 487 -33.98 2.31 1.63
CA PHE A 487 -34.11 0.88 1.91
C PHE A 487 -34.36 0.63 3.41
N ARG A 488 -33.57 1.26 4.29
CA ARG A 488 -33.74 1.21 5.75
C ARG A 488 -35.11 1.72 6.20
N GLN A 489 -35.61 2.80 5.61
CA GLN A 489 -36.91 3.39 5.99
C GLN A 489 -38.10 2.55 5.51
N LYS A 490 -38.07 2.11 4.24
CA LYS A 490 -39.20 1.43 3.58
C LYS A 490 -39.25 -0.05 3.90
N ARG A 491 -38.09 -0.70 4.08
CA ARG A 491 -37.97 -2.14 4.34
C ARG A 491 -36.96 -2.41 5.47
N PRO A 492 -37.20 -1.91 6.70
CA PRO A 492 -36.20 -1.97 7.79
C PRO A 492 -35.73 -3.39 8.11
N ARG A 493 -36.64 -4.37 8.12
CA ARG A 493 -36.27 -5.78 8.38
C ARG A 493 -35.42 -6.39 7.26
N ASP A 494 -35.71 -6.04 6.00
CA ASP A 494 -34.94 -6.53 4.85
C ASP A 494 -33.57 -5.85 4.80
N PHE A 495 -33.48 -4.57 5.21
CA PHE A 495 -32.22 -3.85 5.39
C PHE A 495 -31.36 -4.49 6.48
N ASP A 496 -31.92 -4.77 7.65
CA ASP A 496 -31.19 -5.41 8.75
C ASP A 496 -30.66 -6.79 8.35
N ALA A 497 -31.50 -7.57 7.67
CA ALA A 497 -31.12 -8.87 7.14
C ALA A 497 -30.01 -8.75 6.09
N TYR A 498 -30.12 -7.81 5.15
CA TYR A 498 -29.10 -7.53 4.13
C TYR A 498 -27.75 -7.19 4.76
N ALA A 499 -27.75 -6.19 5.64
CA ALA A 499 -26.56 -5.65 6.29
C ALA A 499 -25.85 -6.69 7.18
N MET A 500 -26.61 -7.41 8.02
CA MET A 500 -26.02 -8.45 8.87
C MET A 500 -25.47 -9.61 8.03
N ASN A 501 -26.10 -9.94 6.90
CA ASN A 501 -25.66 -11.03 6.04
C ASN A 501 -24.26 -10.78 5.46
N ASP A 502 -23.90 -9.53 5.16
CA ASP A 502 -22.57 -9.18 4.66
C ASP A 502 -21.47 -9.41 5.72
N ALA A 503 -21.73 -9.03 6.98
CA ALA A 503 -20.85 -9.33 8.12
C ALA A 503 -20.73 -10.85 8.37
N ILE A 504 -21.84 -11.59 8.23
CA ILE A 504 -21.87 -13.06 8.35
C ILE A 504 -21.02 -13.71 7.25
N ILE A 505 -21.24 -13.35 5.98
CA ILE A 505 -20.48 -13.90 4.85
C ILE A 505 -18.98 -13.64 5.04
N THR A 506 -18.62 -12.42 5.42
CA THR A 506 -17.23 -12.03 5.67
C THR A 506 -16.57 -12.92 6.73
N LEU A 507 -17.21 -13.09 7.89
CA LEU A 507 -16.66 -13.96 8.94
C LEU A 507 -16.61 -15.43 8.52
N LYS A 508 -17.66 -15.91 7.84
CA LYS A 508 -17.73 -17.29 7.35
C LYS A 508 -16.65 -17.58 6.32
N TYR A 509 -16.28 -16.59 5.53
CA TYR A 509 -15.18 -16.71 4.59
C TYR A 509 -13.82 -16.76 5.28
N ALA A 510 -13.60 -15.92 6.30
CA ALA A 510 -12.40 -16.05 7.14
C ALA A 510 -12.29 -17.45 7.75
N LEU A 511 -13.38 -18.00 8.29
CA LEU A 511 -13.39 -19.36 8.83
C LEU A 511 -13.16 -20.41 7.75
N PHE A 512 -13.75 -20.26 6.56
CA PHE A 512 -13.45 -21.11 5.41
C PHE A 512 -11.96 -21.11 5.06
N LEU A 513 -11.30 -19.94 5.01
CA LEU A 513 -9.86 -19.85 4.78
C LEU A 513 -9.08 -20.54 5.91
N LYS A 514 -9.47 -20.33 7.17
CA LYS A 514 -8.86 -20.99 8.32
C LYS A 514 -8.97 -22.51 8.24
N ASP A 515 -10.12 -23.03 7.87
CA ASP A 515 -10.38 -24.48 7.80
C ASP A 515 -9.56 -25.13 6.67
N HIS A 516 -9.41 -24.46 5.53
CA HIS A 516 -8.71 -25.01 4.37
C HIS A 516 -7.20 -24.75 4.36
N LEU A 517 -6.74 -23.67 4.98
CA LEU A 517 -5.33 -23.25 5.02
C LEU A 517 -4.68 -23.41 6.40
N GLY A 518 -5.45 -23.80 7.42
CA GLY A 518 -5.03 -23.87 8.84
C GLY A 518 -4.95 -22.51 9.56
N LYS A 519 -4.99 -21.39 8.83
CA LYS A 519 -4.98 -20.02 9.36
C LYS A 519 -5.63 -19.06 8.37
N VAL A 520 -6.11 -17.92 8.85
CA VAL A 520 -6.48 -16.81 7.96
C VAL A 520 -5.21 -16.06 7.57
N PRO A 521 -4.81 -16.07 6.29
CA PRO A 521 -3.63 -15.35 5.88
C PRO A 521 -3.89 -13.84 5.77
N ARG A 522 -2.82 -13.04 5.78
CA ARG A 522 -2.93 -11.60 5.46
C ARG A 522 -3.11 -11.38 3.95
N THR A 523 -2.46 -12.24 3.18
CA THR A 523 -2.67 -12.41 1.74
C THR A 523 -2.43 -13.86 1.34
N ILE A 524 -3.12 -14.39 0.32
CA ILE A 524 -2.88 -15.71 -0.26
C ILE A 524 -1.41 -15.85 -0.70
N GLY A 525 -0.83 -14.80 -1.28
CA GLY A 525 0.60 -14.80 -1.63
C GLY A 525 1.51 -14.96 -0.40
N SER A 526 1.20 -14.30 0.72
CA SER A 526 1.97 -14.47 1.95
C SER A 526 1.83 -15.87 2.55
N TYR A 527 0.67 -16.50 2.40
CA TYR A 527 0.47 -17.90 2.74
C TYR A 527 1.37 -18.80 1.90
N ALA A 528 1.32 -18.68 0.57
CA ALA A 528 2.15 -19.48 -0.33
C ALA A 528 3.64 -19.35 0.00
N SER A 529 4.14 -18.11 0.18
CA SER A 529 5.53 -17.87 0.59
C SER A 529 5.86 -18.47 1.96
N SER A 530 4.95 -18.39 2.93
CA SER A 530 5.13 -18.97 4.27
C SER A 530 5.20 -20.49 4.22
N GLU A 531 4.35 -21.15 3.42
CA GLU A 531 4.34 -22.61 3.31
C GLU A 531 5.58 -23.14 2.59
N VAL A 532 6.01 -22.50 1.51
CA VAL A 532 7.28 -22.87 0.85
C VAL A 532 8.45 -22.62 1.81
N SER A 533 8.48 -21.49 2.51
CA SER A 533 9.57 -21.18 3.45
C SER A 533 9.68 -22.18 4.62
N LYS A 534 8.59 -22.84 5.04
CA LYS A 534 8.64 -23.90 6.07
C LYS A 534 9.46 -25.11 5.61
N GLN A 535 9.51 -25.37 4.30
CA GLN A 535 10.28 -26.48 3.74
C GLN A 535 11.79 -26.32 3.91
N ARG A 536 12.28 -25.11 4.23
CA ARG A 536 13.70 -24.85 4.53
C ARG A 536 14.26 -25.74 5.64
N LYS A 537 13.41 -26.17 6.59
CA LYS A 537 13.84 -27.10 7.64
C LYS A 537 14.30 -28.45 7.07
N ASN A 538 13.64 -28.91 6.01
CA ASN A 538 13.88 -30.22 5.41
C ASN A 538 14.81 -30.13 4.20
N TYR A 539 14.80 -29.01 3.48
CA TYR A 539 15.55 -28.79 2.25
C TYR A 539 16.27 -27.43 2.29
N PRO A 540 17.16 -27.19 3.25
CA PRO A 540 17.80 -25.89 3.41
C PRO A 540 18.58 -25.46 2.17
N ASP A 541 19.18 -26.40 1.44
CA ASP A 541 20.08 -26.13 0.32
C ASP A 541 19.36 -25.63 -0.94
N GLN A 542 18.03 -25.79 -1.01
CA GLN A 542 17.21 -25.22 -2.09
C GLN A 542 16.85 -23.74 -1.87
N PHE A 543 17.33 -23.11 -0.79
CA PHE A 543 17.06 -21.70 -0.49
C PHE A 543 18.33 -20.86 -0.57
N LEU A 544 18.22 -19.76 -1.30
CA LEU A 544 19.30 -18.80 -1.51
C LEU A 544 19.69 -18.03 -0.24
N ALA A 545 18.74 -17.80 0.66
CA ALA A 545 18.97 -17.06 1.90
C ALA A 545 19.88 -17.86 2.84
N ASP A 546 20.86 -17.15 3.41
CA ASP A 546 21.86 -17.71 4.32
C ASP A 546 21.21 -18.36 5.55
N PRO A 547 21.42 -19.67 5.81
CA PRO A 547 20.85 -20.35 6.98
C PRO A 547 21.44 -19.87 8.30
N ASP A 548 22.65 -19.28 8.30
CA ASP A 548 23.32 -18.79 9.50
C ASP A 548 22.83 -17.38 9.92
N ARG A 549 21.98 -16.76 9.09
CA ARG A 549 21.38 -15.45 9.37
C ARG A 549 19.90 -15.58 9.70
N PRO A 550 19.38 -14.72 10.59
CA PRO A 550 17.94 -14.60 10.78
C PRO A 550 17.22 -14.31 9.45
N LEU A 551 16.18 -15.09 9.14
CA LEU A 551 15.38 -14.90 7.91
C LEU A 551 14.81 -13.47 7.78
N ARG A 552 14.57 -12.80 8.90
CA ARG A 552 14.14 -11.40 8.94
C ARG A 552 15.15 -10.48 8.27
N ASP A 553 16.45 -10.75 8.43
CA ASP A 553 17.52 -9.94 7.85
C ASP A 553 17.54 -10.13 6.33
N TYR A 554 17.32 -11.36 5.85
CA TYR A 554 17.13 -11.62 4.42
C TYR A 554 15.94 -10.84 3.84
N VAL A 555 14.78 -10.88 4.51
CA VAL A 555 13.57 -10.15 4.09
C VAL A 555 13.79 -8.64 4.01
N GLN A 556 14.62 -8.09 4.90
CA GLN A 556 14.93 -6.66 4.99
C GLN A 556 16.13 -6.23 4.14
N SER A 557 16.95 -7.18 3.67
CA SER A 557 18.11 -6.93 2.82
C SER A 557 17.71 -6.35 1.46
N LYS A 558 18.62 -5.58 0.85
CA LYS A 558 18.36 -4.90 -0.43
C LYS A 558 19.04 -5.59 -1.61
N GLY A 559 20.21 -6.16 -1.37
CA GLY A 559 21.02 -6.87 -2.35
C GLY A 559 21.42 -8.25 -1.85
N ALA A 560 22.56 -8.75 -2.28
CA ALA A 560 23.08 -10.05 -1.89
C ALA A 560 23.56 -10.17 -0.42
N GLU A 561 23.37 -9.18 0.47
CA GLU A 561 24.03 -9.17 1.79
C GLU A 561 23.68 -10.35 2.71
N CYS A 562 22.51 -10.94 2.50
CA CYS A 562 21.98 -12.06 3.30
C CYS A 562 21.74 -13.33 2.47
N VAL A 563 22.34 -13.42 1.28
CA VAL A 563 22.36 -14.68 0.52
C VAL A 563 23.51 -15.55 1.00
N ARG A 564 23.41 -16.86 0.75
CA ARG A 564 24.46 -17.83 1.08
C ARG A 564 25.83 -17.40 0.53
N PRO A 565 26.93 -17.68 1.27
CA PRO A 565 28.27 -17.48 0.76
C PRO A 565 28.46 -18.07 -0.66
N GLY A 566 29.18 -17.35 -1.51
CA GLY A 566 29.41 -17.72 -2.92
C GLY A 566 28.24 -17.49 -3.88
N GLN A 567 27.01 -17.27 -3.39
CA GLN A 567 25.82 -17.08 -4.23
C GLN A 567 25.50 -15.61 -4.55
N ALA A 568 26.28 -14.66 -4.00
CA ALA A 568 26.06 -13.23 -4.19
C ALA A 568 26.09 -12.80 -5.66
N ASP A 569 27.09 -13.26 -6.41
CA ASP A 569 27.19 -12.97 -7.83
C ASP A 569 26.01 -13.57 -8.60
N LEU A 570 25.60 -14.80 -8.29
CA LEU A 570 24.45 -15.45 -8.95
C LEU A 570 23.18 -14.61 -8.75
N TYR A 571 22.92 -14.17 -7.51
CA TYR A 571 21.78 -13.32 -7.19
C TYR A 571 21.76 -12.00 -7.97
N GLU A 572 22.89 -11.27 -7.97
CA GLU A 572 22.99 -9.97 -8.65
C GLU A 572 22.96 -10.09 -10.17
N GLU A 573 23.46 -11.20 -10.72
CA GLU A 573 23.38 -11.51 -12.15
C GLU A 573 21.95 -11.86 -12.56
N SER A 574 21.24 -12.67 -11.78
CA SER A 574 19.83 -12.97 -12.01
C SER A 574 18.95 -11.72 -11.90
N ARG A 575 19.21 -10.81 -10.94
CA ARG A 575 18.49 -9.52 -10.87
C ARG A 575 18.55 -8.70 -12.17
N LYS A 576 19.65 -8.78 -12.91
CA LYS A 576 19.85 -8.03 -14.17
C LYS A 576 19.12 -8.65 -15.35
N ALA A 577 18.72 -9.92 -15.23
CA ALA A 577 17.99 -10.66 -16.25
C ALA A 577 16.47 -10.71 -16.01
N LEU A 578 15.98 -9.91 -15.05
CA LEU A 578 14.59 -9.91 -14.63
C LEU A 578 13.66 -9.40 -15.74
N TYR A 579 12.96 -10.32 -16.40
CA TYR A 579 11.96 -10.01 -17.42
C TYR A 579 10.68 -10.83 -17.22
N GLY A 580 9.54 -10.23 -17.56
CA GLY A 580 8.25 -10.93 -17.56
C GLY A 580 8.09 -11.89 -18.74
N GLY A 581 6.87 -12.38 -18.97
CA GLY A 581 6.56 -13.17 -20.17
C GLY A 581 6.73 -12.40 -21.48
N HIS A 582 6.61 -13.09 -22.61
CA HIS A 582 6.72 -12.47 -23.93
C HIS A 582 5.50 -11.58 -24.20
N ASN A 583 5.69 -10.31 -24.53
CA ASN A 583 4.58 -9.40 -24.80
C ASN A 583 4.89 -8.60 -26.07
N CYS A 584 4.34 -9.04 -27.21
CA CYS A 584 4.50 -8.35 -28.49
C CYS A 584 3.22 -8.39 -29.34
N ALA A 585 2.83 -7.25 -29.92
CA ALA A 585 1.83 -7.18 -30.98
C ALA A 585 2.52 -7.16 -32.36
N TYR A 586 2.41 -8.27 -33.10
CA TYR A 586 3.01 -8.42 -34.42
C TYR A 586 2.26 -7.64 -35.51
N VAL A 587 0.97 -7.41 -35.28
CA VAL A 587 0.08 -6.68 -36.19
C VAL A 587 -0.65 -5.58 -35.43
N SER A 588 -0.85 -4.41 -36.02
CA SER A 588 -1.66 -3.33 -35.43
C SER A 588 -2.70 -2.80 -36.42
N GLY A 589 -3.99 -3.08 -36.20
CA GLY A 589 -5.11 -2.63 -37.01
C GLY A 589 -6.34 -3.52 -36.86
N TYR A 590 -7.06 -3.73 -37.95
CA TYR A 590 -8.27 -4.56 -37.98
C TYR A 590 -8.34 -5.42 -39.25
N GLY A 591 -9.17 -6.46 -39.20
CA GLY A 591 -9.45 -7.33 -40.34
C GLY A 591 -10.68 -8.20 -40.12
N TYR A 592 -10.93 -9.13 -41.04
CA TYR A 592 -11.95 -10.17 -40.91
C TYR A 592 -11.30 -11.53 -41.09
N GLY A 593 -11.70 -12.51 -40.29
CA GLY A 593 -11.19 -13.87 -40.39
C GLY A 593 -11.65 -14.76 -39.25
N ARG A 594 -11.14 -15.99 -39.21
CA ARG A 594 -11.32 -16.87 -38.06
C ARG A 594 -10.24 -16.59 -37.03
N VAL A 595 -10.64 -16.00 -35.91
CA VAL A 595 -9.77 -15.64 -34.80
C VAL A 595 -9.66 -16.84 -33.86
N LEU A 596 -8.43 -17.27 -33.62
CA LEU A 596 -8.09 -18.31 -32.66
C LEU A 596 -7.24 -17.69 -31.55
N ASP A 597 -7.50 -18.11 -30.32
CA ASP A 597 -6.71 -17.71 -29.16
C ASP A 597 -6.30 -18.94 -28.39
N PHE A 598 -5.01 -19.11 -28.17
CA PHE A 598 -4.42 -20.26 -27.49
C PHE A 598 -3.68 -19.81 -26.24
N ASP A 599 -3.85 -20.51 -25.14
CA ASP A 599 -3.05 -20.32 -23.92
C ASP A 599 -2.22 -21.56 -23.63
N LEU A 600 -1.01 -21.41 -23.11
CA LEU A 600 -0.30 -22.53 -22.50
C LEU A 600 -1.09 -23.09 -21.32
N ALA A 601 -1.06 -24.42 -21.15
CA ALA A 601 -1.83 -25.11 -20.15
C ALA A 601 -1.28 -24.84 -18.73
N SER A 602 -1.83 -23.84 -18.04
CA SER A 602 -1.41 -23.48 -16.67
C SER A 602 0.09 -23.18 -16.56
N ALA A 603 0.60 -22.30 -17.43
CA ALA A 603 2.01 -21.98 -17.64
C ALA A 603 2.85 -21.93 -16.34
N TYR A 604 2.44 -21.11 -15.36
CA TYR A 604 3.21 -20.97 -14.10
C TYR A 604 3.14 -22.20 -13.19
N ASN A 605 2.07 -22.99 -13.23
CA ASN A 605 2.03 -24.22 -12.41
C ASN A 605 2.88 -25.31 -13.04
N VAL A 606 2.80 -25.46 -14.36
CA VAL A 606 3.69 -26.37 -15.12
C VAL A 606 5.13 -25.91 -14.99
N GLY A 607 5.41 -24.61 -15.07
CA GLY A 607 6.74 -24.02 -14.85
C GLY A 607 7.36 -24.43 -13.52
N GLY A 608 6.56 -24.51 -12.45
CA GLY A 608 7.03 -25.00 -11.16
C GLY A 608 7.39 -26.47 -11.13
N HIS A 609 6.72 -27.29 -11.95
CA HIS A 609 7.03 -28.71 -12.11
C HIS A 609 8.27 -28.94 -12.98
N LEU A 610 8.58 -27.97 -13.86
CA LEU A 610 9.78 -27.98 -14.70
C LEU A 610 11.03 -27.46 -13.98
N LEU A 611 10.87 -26.73 -12.87
CA LEU A 611 12.01 -26.25 -12.09
C LEU A 611 12.86 -27.42 -11.59
N PRO A 612 14.18 -27.38 -11.83
CA PRO A 612 15.10 -28.33 -11.21
C PRO A 612 15.28 -28.02 -9.72
N ILE A 613 15.74 -29.02 -8.98
CA ILE A 613 16.26 -28.84 -7.62
C ILE A 613 17.62 -28.17 -7.73
N VAL A 614 17.72 -26.95 -7.23
CA VAL A 614 18.98 -26.20 -7.15
C VAL A 614 19.65 -26.47 -5.81
N ASP A 615 20.96 -26.68 -5.81
CA ASP A 615 21.77 -26.84 -4.61
C ASP A 615 22.63 -25.59 -4.39
N TYR A 616 22.14 -24.66 -3.56
CA TYR A 616 22.85 -23.44 -3.20
C TYR A 616 23.92 -23.65 -2.11
N SER A 617 24.08 -24.87 -1.59
CA SER A 617 25.20 -25.20 -0.70
C SER A 617 26.52 -25.34 -1.47
N ASP A 618 26.46 -25.62 -2.78
CA ASP A 618 27.62 -25.62 -3.66
C ASP A 618 27.99 -24.19 -4.07
N ASP A 619 28.96 -23.63 -3.35
CA ASP A 619 29.55 -22.32 -3.62
C ASP A 619 30.72 -22.37 -4.63
N SER A 620 31.06 -23.56 -5.10
CA SER A 620 32.18 -23.77 -6.02
C SER A 620 31.74 -23.46 -7.45
N TYR A 621 32.22 -22.35 -8.00
CA TYR A 621 31.96 -21.99 -9.40
C TYR A 621 33.27 -22.04 -10.21
N PRO A 622 33.89 -23.22 -10.45
CA PRO A 622 35.07 -23.33 -11.29
C PRO A 622 34.79 -22.80 -12.70
N LEU A 623 35.79 -22.13 -13.29
CA LEU A 623 35.76 -21.76 -14.69
C LEU A 623 36.15 -22.99 -15.51
N ILE A 624 35.26 -23.46 -16.38
CA ILE A 624 35.46 -24.66 -17.19
C ILE A 624 35.61 -24.30 -18.68
N LYS A 625 36.26 -25.18 -19.45
CA LYS A 625 36.35 -25.05 -20.91
C LYS A 625 35.12 -25.69 -21.56
N PRO A 626 34.68 -25.22 -22.75
CA PRO A 626 33.54 -25.80 -23.46
C PRO A 626 33.64 -27.31 -23.70
N ASN A 627 34.84 -27.85 -23.90
CA ASN A 627 35.06 -29.27 -24.14
C ASN A 627 34.93 -30.14 -22.88
N ASP A 628 34.83 -29.54 -21.69
CA ASP A 628 34.66 -30.25 -20.43
C ASP A 628 33.20 -30.28 -19.97
N ILE A 629 32.26 -29.70 -20.74
CA ILE A 629 30.85 -29.52 -20.33
C ILE A 629 30.12 -30.83 -20.04
N ASP A 630 30.50 -31.91 -20.73
CA ASP A 630 29.96 -33.26 -20.58
C ASP A 630 30.31 -33.90 -19.23
N LYS A 631 31.38 -33.45 -18.57
CA LYS A 631 31.76 -33.87 -17.21
C LYS A 631 30.88 -33.22 -16.13
N TYR A 632 30.23 -32.10 -16.47
CA TYR A 632 29.42 -31.32 -15.54
C TYR A 632 27.93 -31.49 -15.78
N MET A 633 27.51 -31.69 -17.03
CA MET A 633 26.11 -31.86 -17.43
C MET A 633 25.92 -33.24 -18.05
N HIS A 634 25.09 -34.09 -17.46
CA HIS A 634 24.84 -35.44 -17.99
C HIS A 634 23.37 -35.84 -17.85
N ARG A 635 22.94 -36.72 -18.77
CA ARG A 635 21.65 -37.40 -18.70
C ARG A 635 21.82 -38.61 -17.77
N ALA A 636 21.19 -38.59 -16.61
CA ALA A 636 20.98 -39.77 -15.77
C ALA A 636 19.85 -40.63 -16.36
N PRO A 637 19.68 -41.91 -15.94
CA PRO A 637 18.72 -42.84 -16.54
C PRO A 637 17.27 -42.34 -16.65
N PHE A 638 16.88 -41.41 -15.79
CA PHE A 638 15.52 -40.84 -15.76
C PHE A 638 15.46 -39.32 -15.89
N ASN A 639 16.55 -38.57 -15.71
CA ASN A 639 16.54 -37.10 -15.60
C ASN A 639 17.91 -36.47 -15.90
N SER A 640 17.99 -35.14 -16.02
CA SER A 640 19.29 -34.44 -16.13
C SER A 640 19.85 -33.98 -14.79
N GLU A 641 21.17 -33.93 -14.73
CA GLU A 641 21.93 -33.45 -13.59
C GLU A 641 23.06 -32.52 -14.04
N VAL A 642 23.29 -31.49 -13.23
CA VAL A 642 24.52 -30.70 -13.19
C VAL A 642 25.23 -31.06 -11.89
N SER A 643 26.30 -31.86 -11.95
CA SER A 643 26.98 -32.44 -10.78
C SER A 643 27.62 -31.40 -9.86
N ASN A 644 28.14 -30.33 -10.46
CA ASN A 644 28.80 -29.22 -9.78
C ASN A 644 28.41 -27.91 -10.42
N SER A 645 28.27 -26.87 -9.59
CA SER A 645 28.19 -25.49 -10.04
C SER A 645 29.38 -25.17 -10.97
N PHE A 646 29.18 -24.36 -12.01
CA PHE A 646 30.28 -23.99 -12.92
C PHE A 646 30.09 -22.63 -13.59
N ARG A 647 31.18 -22.14 -14.19
CA ARG A 647 31.22 -20.91 -14.99
C ARG A 647 31.84 -21.14 -16.35
N MET A 648 31.36 -20.37 -17.32
CA MET A 648 31.98 -20.23 -18.65
C MET A 648 32.14 -18.75 -18.98
N LYS A 649 33.14 -18.44 -19.81
CA LYS A 649 33.47 -17.06 -20.18
C LYS A 649 34.08 -17.01 -21.58
N ASN A 650 33.67 -16.02 -22.37
CA ASN A 650 34.23 -15.68 -23.68
C ASN A 650 34.35 -16.89 -24.62
N CYS A 651 33.25 -17.61 -24.83
CA CYS A 651 33.23 -18.80 -25.68
C CYS A 651 31.94 -18.93 -26.49
N ASP A 652 31.97 -19.79 -27.50
CA ASP A 652 30.81 -20.11 -28.33
C ASP A 652 29.76 -20.92 -27.54
N PHE A 653 28.47 -20.70 -27.83
CA PHE A 653 27.36 -21.38 -27.15
C PHE A 653 27.07 -22.78 -27.72
N THR A 654 27.52 -23.11 -28.93
CA THR A 654 27.17 -24.38 -29.59
C THR A 654 27.49 -25.62 -28.75
N PRO A 655 28.63 -25.72 -28.03
CA PRO A 655 28.91 -26.88 -27.18
C PRO A 655 27.89 -27.05 -26.05
N ILE A 656 27.47 -25.96 -25.39
CA ILE A 656 26.46 -26.02 -24.34
C ILE A 656 25.06 -26.26 -24.90
N GLY A 657 24.69 -25.64 -26.03
CA GLY A 657 23.41 -25.88 -26.69
C GLY A 657 23.23 -27.35 -27.07
N LYS A 658 24.24 -27.96 -27.71
CA LYS A 658 24.26 -29.40 -28.03
C LYS A 658 24.21 -30.27 -26.78
N GLN A 659 24.83 -29.84 -25.67
CA GLN A 659 24.77 -30.59 -24.43
C GLN A 659 23.38 -30.51 -23.80
N MET A 660 22.70 -29.36 -23.86
CA MET A 660 21.31 -29.22 -23.41
C MET A 660 20.34 -30.08 -24.23
N GLU A 661 20.53 -30.20 -25.55
CA GLU A 661 19.73 -31.13 -26.38
C GLU A 661 19.91 -32.59 -25.96
N LYS A 662 21.11 -32.99 -25.52
CA LYS A 662 21.40 -34.34 -25.03
C LYS A 662 20.92 -34.58 -23.61
N SER A 663 21.03 -33.57 -22.74
CA SER A 663 20.66 -33.65 -21.34
C SER A 663 19.22 -33.22 -21.15
N SER A 664 18.91 -31.93 -21.07
CA SER A 664 17.57 -31.37 -20.95
C SER A 664 17.63 -29.88 -21.26
N VAL A 665 16.57 -29.37 -21.86
CA VAL A 665 16.43 -27.93 -22.13
C VAL A 665 15.92 -27.16 -20.90
N PHE A 666 15.30 -27.84 -19.92
CA PHE A 666 14.77 -27.22 -18.70
C PHE A 666 15.81 -27.11 -17.57
N LEU A 667 17.08 -26.93 -17.93
CA LEU A 667 18.14 -26.57 -16.99
C LEU A 667 18.16 -25.05 -16.80
N ILE A 668 18.47 -24.61 -15.59
CA ILE A 668 18.47 -23.18 -15.24
C ILE A 668 19.89 -22.66 -15.08
N GLY A 669 20.09 -21.40 -15.44
CA GLY A 669 21.37 -20.71 -15.34
C GLY A 669 21.20 -19.27 -15.78
N ILE A 670 22.19 -18.44 -15.48
CA ILE A 670 22.17 -17.03 -15.83
C ILE A 670 23.47 -16.61 -16.49
N GLY A 671 23.36 -15.84 -17.57
CA GLY A 671 24.53 -15.37 -18.28
C GLY A 671 24.33 -14.03 -18.95
N LYS A 672 25.45 -13.40 -19.27
CA LYS A 672 25.53 -12.29 -20.19
C LYS A 672 25.94 -12.84 -21.55
N PHE A 673 25.13 -12.56 -22.56
CA PHE A 673 25.33 -13.09 -23.90
C PHE A 673 25.42 -11.96 -24.91
N LYS A 674 26.10 -12.23 -26.03
CA LYS A 674 25.91 -11.48 -27.27
C LYS A 674 25.20 -12.40 -28.25
N ILE A 675 24.03 -11.99 -28.72
CA ILE A 675 23.14 -12.78 -29.57
C ILE A 675 22.83 -11.96 -30.82
N ASP A 676 23.14 -12.53 -31.98
CA ASP A 676 22.87 -11.94 -33.28
C ASP A 676 21.92 -12.86 -34.05
N TYR A 677 20.66 -12.41 -34.21
CA TYR A 677 19.63 -13.16 -34.93
C TYR A 677 19.75 -13.00 -36.47
N PRO A 678 19.39 -14.03 -37.26
CA PRO A 678 19.26 -13.91 -38.71
C PRO A 678 18.28 -12.83 -39.13
N ASP A 679 18.51 -12.23 -40.30
CA ASP A 679 17.73 -11.07 -40.77
C ASP A 679 16.24 -11.35 -41.00
N ASP A 680 15.91 -12.59 -41.33
CA ASP A 680 14.56 -13.09 -41.59
C ASP A 680 13.84 -13.58 -40.31
N THR A 681 14.49 -13.51 -39.15
CA THR A 681 13.90 -13.89 -37.87
C THR A 681 12.72 -13.00 -37.53
N LYS A 682 11.54 -13.62 -37.37
CA LYS A 682 10.31 -12.92 -36.99
C LYS A 682 10.07 -12.92 -35.48
N PHE A 683 10.42 -14.00 -34.79
CA PHE A 683 10.23 -14.14 -33.35
C PHE A 683 11.56 -13.98 -32.62
N ILE A 684 11.71 -12.90 -31.87
CA ILE A 684 12.88 -12.64 -31.04
C ILE A 684 12.51 -12.95 -29.60
N VAL A 685 13.09 -14.00 -29.03
CA VAL A 685 12.76 -14.43 -27.66
C VAL A 685 13.35 -13.52 -26.58
N THR A 686 14.51 -12.90 -26.82
CA THR A 686 15.26 -12.16 -25.80
C THR A 686 14.70 -10.75 -25.57
N PRO A 687 14.02 -10.48 -24.44
CA PRO A 687 13.61 -9.13 -24.10
C PRO A 687 14.80 -8.27 -23.69
N SER A 688 14.72 -6.97 -23.94
CA SER A 688 15.74 -5.99 -23.56
C SER A 688 15.15 -4.83 -22.78
N HIS A 689 15.92 -4.29 -21.83
CA HIS A 689 15.57 -3.07 -21.12
C HIS A 689 15.76 -1.85 -22.02
N SER A 690 14.65 -1.18 -22.34
CA SER A 690 14.67 0.14 -22.97
C SER A 690 14.72 1.25 -21.92
N GLU A 691 15.41 2.36 -22.21
CA GLU A 691 15.39 3.56 -21.35
C GLU A 691 13.99 4.19 -21.26
N THR A 692 13.12 3.88 -22.23
CA THR A 692 11.73 4.34 -22.29
C THR A 692 10.75 3.45 -21.50
N GLY A 693 11.26 2.38 -20.85
CA GLY A 693 10.55 1.61 -19.82
C GLY A 693 9.67 0.42 -20.28
N ALA A 694 9.57 0.12 -21.57
CA ALA A 694 8.88 -1.09 -22.07
C ALA A 694 9.89 -2.16 -22.50
N PRO A 695 9.59 -3.47 -22.35
CA PRO A 695 10.44 -4.50 -22.94
C PRO A 695 10.43 -4.35 -24.46
N VAL A 696 11.62 -4.36 -25.06
CA VAL A 696 11.82 -4.34 -26.51
C VAL A 696 12.53 -5.61 -26.95
N TYR A 697 12.28 -6.04 -28.19
CA TYR A 697 12.90 -7.20 -28.80
C TYR A 697 13.75 -6.77 -29.99
N VAL A 698 15.04 -7.11 -29.93
CA VAL A 698 16.05 -6.60 -30.87
C VAL A 698 16.85 -7.73 -31.50
N LYS A 699 17.28 -7.57 -32.76
CA LYS A 699 18.09 -8.55 -33.48
C LYS A 699 19.52 -8.66 -32.95
N HIS A 700 20.11 -7.55 -32.52
CA HIS A 700 21.44 -7.51 -31.93
C HIS A 700 21.31 -7.28 -30.42
N TYR A 701 21.34 -8.39 -29.68
CA TYR A 701 21.15 -8.41 -28.24
C TYR A 701 22.50 -8.54 -27.53
N THR A 702 22.73 -7.74 -26.50
CA THR A 702 23.91 -7.87 -25.63
C THR A 702 23.57 -7.51 -24.20
N ASP A 703 22.99 -8.45 -23.45
CA ASP A 703 22.66 -8.24 -22.05
C ASP A 703 22.55 -9.57 -21.27
N TRP A 704 22.06 -9.50 -20.04
CA TRP A 704 21.76 -10.62 -19.16
C TRP A 704 20.44 -11.30 -19.52
N CYS A 705 20.48 -12.61 -19.74
CA CYS A 705 19.28 -13.44 -19.87
C CYS A 705 19.47 -14.83 -19.23
N PRO A 706 18.37 -15.55 -18.95
CA PRO A 706 18.40 -16.96 -18.59
C PRO A 706 19.07 -17.82 -19.66
N LEU A 707 19.74 -18.89 -19.23
CA LEU A 707 20.36 -19.89 -20.10
C LEU A 707 19.38 -20.42 -21.17
N LEU A 708 18.12 -20.63 -20.78
CA LEU A 708 17.08 -21.11 -21.68
C LEU A 708 16.71 -20.10 -22.78
N ASP A 709 16.74 -18.79 -22.51
CA ASP A 709 16.48 -17.80 -23.56
C ASP A 709 17.63 -17.77 -24.58
N ALA A 710 18.88 -17.94 -24.14
CA ALA A 710 20.03 -18.08 -25.02
C ALA A 710 19.95 -19.38 -25.85
N PHE A 711 19.56 -20.49 -25.24
CA PHE A 711 19.27 -21.74 -25.96
C PHE A 711 18.16 -21.55 -26.99
N ASN A 712 17.08 -20.88 -26.61
CA ASN A 712 15.95 -20.62 -27.49
C ASN A 712 16.37 -19.74 -28.69
N ALA A 713 17.20 -18.72 -28.47
CA ALA A 713 17.78 -17.93 -29.56
C ALA A 713 18.63 -18.80 -30.51
N TRP A 714 19.47 -19.68 -29.96
CA TRP A 714 20.35 -20.55 -30.73
C TRP A 714 19.58 -21.53 -31.62
N ILE A 715 18.51 -22.17 -31.13
CA ILE A 715 17.67 -23.06 -31.96
C ILE A 715 16.87 -22.32 -33.04
N HIS A 716 16.67 -21.01 -32.88
CA HIS A 716 16.11 -20.12 -33.91
C HIS A 716 17.18 -19.62 -34.91
N GLY A 717 18.39 -20.18 -34.87
CA GLY A 717 19.47 -19.87 -35.81
C GLY A 717 20.34 -18.67 -35.44
N ALA A 718 20.19 -18.10 -34.23
CA ALA A 718 21.03 -17.00 -33.79
C ALA A 718 22.47 -17.44 -33.50
N SER A 719 23.42 -16.56 -33.83
CA SER A 719 24.80 -16.69 -33.34
C SER A 719 24.83 -16.24 -31.88
N VAL A 720 25.17 -17.15 -30.97
CA VAL A 720 25.18 -16.91 -29.52
C VAL A 720 26.61 -17.02 -28.98
N HIS A 721 27.11 -15.93 -28.43
CA HIS A 721 28.40 -15.87 -27.76
C HIS A 721 28.23 -15.66 -26.25
N ILE A 722 28.86 -16.52 -25.45
CA ILE A 722 28.86 -16.45 -24.00
C ILE A 722 29.92 -15.43 -23.57
N ILE A 723 29.50 -14.29 -23.03
CA ILE A 723 30.42 -13.36 -22.36
C ILE A 723 30.71 -13.88 -20.95
N ARG A 724 29.66 -14.26 -20.23
CA ARG A 724 29.74 -14.87 -18.89
C ARG A 724 28.51 -15.74 -18.69
N LEU A 725 28.69 -16.91 -18.08
CA LEU A 725 27.59 -17.81 -17.70
C LEU A 725 27.88 -18.42 -16.34
N ARG A 726 26.86 -18.50 -15.49
CA ARG A 726 26.82 -19.26 -14.24
C ARG A 726 25.68 -20.27 -14.31
N VAL A 727 26.01 -21.52 -14.01
CA VAL A 727 25.02 -22.60 -13.88
C VAL A 727 25.22 -23.20 -12.48
N PRO A 728 24.21 -23.14 -11.60
CA PRO A 728 24.32 -23.79 -10.30
C PRO A 728 24.19 -25.30 -10.43
N LYS A 729 24.76 -26.03 -9.47
CA LYS A 729 24.49 -27.44 -9.25
C LYS A 729 22.99 -27.67 -9.13
N GLN A 730 22.47 -28.61 -9.91
CA GLN A 730 21.04 -28.85 -9.97
C GLN A 730 20.70 -30.24 -10.50
N ASN A 731 19.52 -30.74 -10.20
CA ASN A 731 19.03 -31.99 -10.77
C ASN A 731 17.51 -31.98 -10.96
N GLN A 732 17.02 -32.85 -11.83
CA GLN A 732 15.59 -32.95 -12.16
C GLN A 732 14.93 -34.21 -11.58
N ASN A 733 15.54 -34.86 -10.58
CA ASN A 733 15.13 -36.19 -10.10
C ASN A 733 13.75 -36.20 -9.40
N SER A 734 13.34 -35.09 -8.80
CA SER A 734 12.03 -34.93 -8.17
C SER A 734 11.54 -33.48 -8.32
N LEU A 735 10.41 -33.12 -7.71
CA LEU A 735 9.99 -31.72 -7.63
C LEU A 735 10.89 -30.96 -6.65
N CYS A 736 11.24 -29.71 -6.98
CA CYS A 736 11.83 -28.78 -6.03
C CYS A 736 10.78 -28.27 -5.03
N VAL A 737 11.19 -27.53 -3.99
CA VAL A 737 10.28 -27.02 -2.95
C VAL A 737 9.11 -26.19 -3.50
N PHE A 738 9.32 -25.45 -4.59
CA PHE A 738 8.29 -24.65 -5.24
C PHE A 738 7.30 -25.54 -6.02
N GLY A 739 7.83 -26.48 -6.81
CA GLY A 739 7.03 -27.45 -7.56
C GLY A 739 6.24 -28.39 -6.66
N ASP A 740 6.81 -28.82 -5.54
CA ASP A 740 6.13 -29.67 -4.55
C ASP A 740 4.93 -28.97 -3.90
N PHE A 741 5.10 -27.72 -3.48
CA PHE A 741 4.00 -26.90 -2.97
C PHE A 741 2.90 -26.72 -4.04
N GLN A 742 3.27 -26.35 -5.27
CA GLN A 742 2.28 -26.19 -6.33
C GLN A 742 1.57 -27.51 -6.69
N ASN A 743 2.28 -28.64 -6.70
CA ASN A 743 1.70 -29.97 -6.91
C ASN A 743 0.67 -30.32 -5.82
N ARG A 744 0.99 -30.03 -4.55
CA ARG A 744 0.04 -30.20 -3.43
C ARG A 744 -1.24 -29.40 -3.66
N GLU A 745 -1.13 -28.12 -3.99
CA GLU A 745 -2.28 -27.25 -4.23
C GLU A 745 -3.08 -27.68 -5.47
N ILE A 746 -2.43 -28.20 -6.51
CA ILE A 746 -3.10 -28.77 -7.69
C ILE A 746 -3.90 -30.02 -7.32
N LYS A 747 -3.34 -30.92 -6.50
CA LYS A 747 -4.07 -32.12 -6.02
C LYS A 747 -5.32 -31.73 -5.24
N LEU A 748 -5.22 -30.75 -4.34
CA LEU A 748 -6.36 -30.22 -3.58
C LEU A 748 -7.40 -29.57 -4.50
N ARG A 749 -6.95 -28.78 -5.48
CA ARG A 749 -7.80 -28.20 -6.52
C ARG A 749 -8.54 -29.28 -7.32
N ASN A 750 -7.86 -30.35 -7.70
CA ASN A 750 -8.47 -31.43 -8.48
C ASN A 750 -9.46 -32.23 -7.64
N ALA A 751 -9.16 -32.50 -6.36
CA ALA A 751 -10.13 -33.10 -5.44
C ALA A 751 -11.40 -32.24 -5.31
N ALA A 752 -11.25 -30.91 -5.23
CA ALA A 752 -12.37 -29.98 -5.23
C ALA A 752 -13.17 -30.03 -6.55
N LYS A 753 -12.51 -30.10 -7.71
CA LYS A 753 -13.19 -30.30 -9.01
C LYS A 753 -13.96 -31.62 -9.08
N GLU A 754 -13.41 -32.70 -8.53
CA GLU A 754 -14.13 -33.97 -8.48
C GLU A 754 -15.39 -33.86 -7.60
N LYS A 755 -15.32 -33.18 -6.45
CA LYS A 755 -16.53 -32.87 -5.66
C LYS A 755 -17.56 -32.07 -6.47
N MET A 756 -17.12 -31.10 -7.27
CA MET A 756 -18.01 -30.31 -8.15
C MET A 756 -18.73 -31.19 -9.17
N LYS A 757 -18.03 -32.14 -9.82
CA LYS A 757 -18.63 -33.04 -10.83
C LYS A 757 -19.75 -33.90 -10.25
N HIS A 758 -19.62 -34.31 -9.00
CA HIS A 758 -20.62 -35.13 -8.30
C HIS A 758 -21.72 -34.28 -7.62
N SER A 759 -21.63 -32.96 -7.70
CA SER A 759 -22.59 -32.03 -7.11
C SER A 759 -23.57 -31.51 -8.17
N LYS A 760 -24.83 -31.28 -7.78
CA LYS A 760 -25.81 -30.60 -8.64
C LYS A 760 -25.30 -29.19 -8.97
N LYS A 761 -25.12 -28.88 -10.26
CA LYS A 761 -24.68 -27.56 -10.75
C LYS A 761 -25.61 -26.47 -10.19
N GLY A 762 -25.02 -25.44 -9.58
CA GLY A 762 -25.76 -24.36 -8.92
C GLY A 762 -26.28 -24.67 -7.50
N GLY A 763 -26.01 -25.87 -6.96
CA GLY A 763 -26.31 -26.21 -5.57
C GLY A 763 -25.23 -25.74 -4.59
N PRO A 764 -25.52 -25.72 -3.27
CA PRO A 764 -24.57 -25.27 -2.24
C PRO A 764 -23.25 -26.05 -2.23
N GLN A 765 -23.30 -27.37 -2.39
CA GLN A 765 -22.11 -28.24 -2.46
C GLN A 765 -21.24 -27.92 -3.68
N TYR A 766 -21.87 -27.61 -4.82
CA TYR A 766 -21.16 -27.18 -6.02
C TYR A 766 -20.44 -25.85 -5.80
N ALA A 767 -21.12 -24.87 -5.16
CA ALA A 767 -20.55 -23.56 -4.89
C ALA A 767 -19.37 -23.62 -3.90
N GLN A 768 -19.49 -24.42 -2.84
CA GLN A 768 -18.40 -24.70 -1.90
C GLN A 768 -17.19 -25.33 -2.60
N ALA A 769 -17.41 -26.39 -3.36
CA ALA A 769 -16.33 -27.07 -4.09
C ALA A 769 -15.69 -26.18 -5.17
N ASN A 770 -16.48 -25.33 -5.83
CA ASN A 770 -15.95 -24.29 -6.73
C ASN A 770 -15.08 -23.27 -5.97
N GLY A 771 -15.48 -22.89 -4.76
CA GLY A 771 -14.71 -22.03 -3.87
C GLY A 771 -13.36 -22.62 -3.49
N GLU A 772 -13.35 -23.88 -3.04
CA GLU A 772 -12.12 -24.64 -2.75
C GLU A 772 -11.20 -24.68 -3.99
N GLN A 773 -11.77 -25.00 -5.16
CA GLN A 773 -11.04 -25.05 -6.42
C GLN A 773 -10.39 -23.70 -6.75
N LEU A 774 -11.09 -22.58 -6.55
CA LEU A 774 -10.59 -21.23 -6.82
C LEU A 774 -9.50 -20.83 -5.82
N LEU A 775 -9.67 -21.16 -4.53
CA LEU A 775 -8.69 -20.90 -3.48
C LEU A 775 -7.35 -21.56 -3.80
N HIS A 776 -7.35 -22.86 -4.09
CA HIS A 776 -6.12 -23.60 -4.39
C HIS A 776 -5.50 -23.15 -5.72
N LYS A 777 -6.32 -22.74 -6.71
CA LYS A 777 -5.82 -22.13 -7.96
C LYS A 777 -5.05 -20.84 -7.68
N LEU A 778 -5.62 -19.93 -6.88
CA LEU A 778 -4.99 -18.65 -6.56
C LEU A 778 -3.73 -18.84 -5.71
N THR A 779 -3.78 -19.78 -4.77
CA THR A 779 -2.65 -20.14 -3.90
C THR A 779 -1.46 -20.64 -4.71
N ALA A 780 -1.67 -21.62 -5.60
CA ALA A 780 -0.62 -22.15 -6.46
C ALA A 780 0.00 -21.06 -7.35
N ASN A 781 -0.84 -20.25 -8.00
CA ASN A 781 -0.41 -19.18 -8.92
C ASN A 781 0.36 -18.05 -8.21
N SER A 782 0.09 -17.81 -6.92
CA SER A 782 0.73 -16.72 -6.17
C SER A 782 2.18 -17.02 -5.77
N THR A 783 2.62 -18.28 -5.88
CA THR A 783 3.97 -18.72 -5.51
C THR A 783 5.05 -18.01 -6.32
N TYR A 784 4.92 -18.03 -7.65
CA TYR A 784 5.86 -17.39 -8.59
C TYR A 784 6.06 -15.90 -8.26
N GLY A 785 4.97 -15.14 -8.08
CA GLY A 785 5.10 -13.70 -7.80
C GLY A 785 5.88 -13.38 -6.51
N LYS A 786 5.97 -14.34 -5.57
CA LYS A 786 6.75 -14.17 -4.35
C LYS A 786 8.23 -14.47 -4.52
N THR A 787 8.65 -15.25 -5.51
CA THR A 787 10.08 -15.45 -5.80
C THR A 787 10.72 -14.18 -6.36
N LEU A 788 9.94 -13.30 -7.00
CA LEU A 788 10.42 -12.02 -7.55
C LEU A 788 10.21 -10.81 -6.62
N GLN A 789 9.53 -10.97 -5.50
CA GLN A 789 9.22 -9.85 -4.62
C GLN A 789 10.51 -9.24 -4.05
N GLY A 790 10.71 -7.93 -4.21
CA GLY A 790 11.90 -7.23 -3.73
C GLY A 790 13.20 -7.57 -4.45
N ALA A 791 13.13 -8.31 -5.57
CA ALA A 791 14.27 -8.60 -6.43
C ALA A 791 14.53 -7.51 -7.48
N GLY A 792 13.51 -6.76 -7.90
CA GLY A 792 13.67 -5.62 -8.82
C GLY A 792 13.74 -4.29 -8.08
N ASP A 793 13.99 -3.21 -8.82
CA ASP A 793 14.00 -1.83 -8.29
C ASP A 793 12.57 -1.24 -8.12
N HIS A 794 11.58 -2.13 -8.01
CA HIS A 794 10.18 -1.76 -7.85
C HIS A 794 9.95 -1.11 -6.49
N LYS A 795 9.65 0.18 -6.55
CA LYS A 795 9.20 0.95 -5.41
C LYS A 795 7.67 0.88 -5.32
N SER A 796 7.18 0.61 -4.12
CA SER A 796 5.77 0.76 -3.78
C SER A 796 5.61 2.07 -3.02
N ARG A 797 4.42 2.67 -3.08
CA ARG A 797 4.13 3.84 -2.27
C ARG A 797 3.90 3.37 -0.84
N ASP A 798 4.68 3.88 0.09
CA ASP A 798 4.34 3.80 1.50
C ASP A 798 3.14 4.73 1.75
N PHE A 799 2.03 4.13 2.14
CA PHE A 799 0.78 4.84 2.40
C PHE A 799 0.80 5.60 3.73
N ASP A 800 1.80 5.45 4.58
CA ASP A 800 1.96 6.24 5.79
C ASP A 800 2.83 7.48 5.53
N THR A 801 3.93 7.30 4.79
CA THR A 801 4.94 8.36 4.58
C THR A 801 4.86 9.09 3.25
N TYR A 802 4.05 8.64 2.30
CA TYR A 802 3.94 9.18 0.92
C TYR A 802 5.15 8.91 0.03
N LEU A 803 6.22 8.37 0.60
CA LEU A 803 7.45 8.12 -0.11
C LEU A 803 7.34 6.83 -0.90
N MET A 804 8.00 6.82 -2.05
CA MET A 804 8.24 5.58 -2.78
C MET A 804 9.30 4.81 -2.02
N VAL A 805 8.88 3.74 -1.33
CA VAL A 805 9.76 2.83 -0.60
C VAL A 805 10.01 1.59 -1.45
N GLU A 806 11.21 1.05 -1.33
CA GLU A 806 11.53 -0.24 -1.97
C GLU A 806 10.66 -1.34 -1.37
N THR A 807 10.22 -2.26 -2.23
CA THR A 807 9.44 -3.41 -1.78
C THR A 807 10.37 -4.41 -1.12
N PRO A 808 10.14 -4.82 0.15
CA PRO A 808 11.00 -5.79 0.82
C PRO A 808 10.89 -7.17 0.17
N LYS A 809 11.91 -8.01 0.38
CA LYS A 809 11.93 -9.39 -0.12
C LYS A 809 10.87 -10.24 0.57
N ALA A 810 10.37 -11.26 -0.11
CA ALA A 810 9.66 -12.36 0.54
C ALA A 810 10.68 -13.35 1.14
N ALA A 811 10.22 -14.22 2.05
CA ALA A 811 11.06 -15.28 2.64
C ALA A 811 11.62 -16.28 1.60
N VAL A 812 11.03 -16.29 0.41
CA VAL A 812 11.35 -17.20 -0.70
C VAL A 812 11.78 -16.44 -1.96
N THR A 813 12.11 -15.15 -1.84
CA THR A 813 12.66 -14.39 -2.96
C THR A 813 13.88 -15.10 -3.52
N ASP A 814 13.88 -15.35 -4.82
CA ASP A 814 14.92 -16.01 -5.57
C ASP A 814 14.75 -15.58 -7.05
N PRO A 815 15.56 -14.60 -7.52
CA PRO A 815 15.45 -14.08 -8.88
C PRO A 815 15.73 -15.15 -9.94
N LEU A 816 16.65 -16.09 -9.69
CA LEU A 816 16.95 -17.17 -10.63
C LEU A 816 15.73 -18.07 -10.85
N ILE A 817 15.07 -18.46 -9.76
CA ILE A 817 13.84 -19.27 -9.81
C ILE A 817 12.71 -18.48 -10.50
N GLY A 818 12.51 -17.22 -10.11
CA GLY A 818 11.49 -16.36 -10.72
C GLY A 818 11.69 -16.15 -12.22
N ASP A 819 12.91 -15.88 -12.67
CA ASP A 819 13.22 -15.76 -14.09
C ASP A 819 13.01 -17.08 -14.82
N SER A 820 13.35 -18.20 -14.20
CA SER A 820 13.16 -19.53 -14.82
C SER A 820 11.68 -19.81 -15.12
N TYR A 821 10.73 -19.43 -14.25
CA TYR A 821 9.29 -19.52 -14.57
C TYR A 821 8.94 -18.77 -15.86
N THR A 822 9.48 -17.55 -16.01
CA THR A 822 9.19 -16.72 -17.18
C THR A 822 9.92 -17.20 -18.42
N ALA A 823 11.15 -17.71 -18.30
CA ALA A 823 11.93 -18.29 -19.40
C ALA A 823 11.27 -19.57 -19.93
N PHE A 824 10.78 -20.45 -19.05
CA PHE A 824 9.98 -21.61 -19.46
C PHE A 824 8.75 -21.16 -20.24
N THR A 825 8.05 -20.14 -19.76
CA THR A 825 6.86 -19.60 -20.45
C THR A 825 7.23 -19.02 -21.82
N ARG A 826 8.32 -18.25 -21.94
CA ARG A 826 8.83 -17.70 -23.19
C ARG A 826 9.24 -18.78 -24.19
N TYR A 827 9.90 -19.83 -23.72
CA TYR A 827 10.28 -20.98 -24.54
C TYR A 827 9.04 -21.73 -25.07
N LEU A 828 8.11 -22.08 -24.19
CA LEU A 828 6.92 -22.83 -24.61
C LEU A 828 6.03 -22.01 -25.57
N VAL A 829 5.89 -20.70 -25.36
CA VAL A 829 5.10 -19.85 -26.26
C VAL A 829 5.81 -19.60 -27.60
N SER A 830 7.15 -19.60 -27.66
CA SER A 830 7.86 -19.53 -28.94
C SER A 830 7.64 -20.80 -29.76
N ILE A 831 7.67 -21.99 -29.14
CA ILE A 831 7.35 -23.24 -29.83
C ILE A 831 5.89 -23.25 -30.30
N LEU A 832 4.97 -22.68 -29.52
CA LEU A 832 3.57 -22.52 -29.94
C LEU A 832 3.43 -21.58 -31.14
N TYR A 833 4.18 -20.48 -31.16
CA TYR A 833 4.26 -19.55 -32.27
C TYR A 833 4.80 -20.25 -33.54
N ASP A 834 5.88 -21.01 -33.42
CA ASP A 834 6.45 -21.78 -34.54
C ASP A 834 5.50 -22.84 -35.06
N ALA A 835 4.83 -23.56 -34.17
CA ALA A 835 3.82 -24.56 -34.51
C ALA A 835 2.73 -23.98 -35.41
N SER A 836 2.22 -22.81 -35.06
CA SER A 836 1.18 -22.13 -35.85
C SER A 836 1.65 -21.66 -37.24
N ASN A 837 2.96 -21.40 -37.40
CA ASN A 837 3.55 -21.04 -38.70
C ASN A 837 3.93 -22.27 -39.53
N HIS A 838 4.00 -23.46 -38.93
CA HIS A 838 4.29 -24.72 -39.62
C HIS A 838 3.03 -25.35 -40.25
N CYS A 839 1.85 -24.90 -39.86
CA CYS A 839 0.58 -25.42 -40.37
C CYS A 839 0.37 -25.15 -41.86
N SER A 840 -0.41 -26.03 -42.49
CA SER A 840 -0.81 -25.94 -43.89
C SER A 840 -1.66 -24.70 -44.20
N SER A 841 -2.50 -24.29 -43.24
CA SER A 841 -3.27 -23.05 -43.32
C SER A 841 -2.43 -21.88 -42.83
N LYS A 842 -2.23 -20.87 -43.68
CA LYS A 842 -1.45 -19.68 -43.29
C LYS A 842 -2.15 -18.91 -42.18
N ALA A 843 -1.44 -18.70 -41.07
CA ALA A 843 -1.88 -17.88 -39.95
C ALA A 843 -1.29 -16.46 -40.01
N LEU A 844 -2.13 -15.46 -39.73
CA LEU A 844 -1.71 -14.10 -39.40
C LEU A 844 -1.57 -14.00 -37.88
N GLN A 845 -0.33 -13.87 -37.41
CA GLN A 845 -0.03 -13.73 -35.99
C GLN A 845 -0.45 -12.33 -35.52
N LEU A 846 -1.37 -12.25 -34.55
CA LEU A 846 -1.82 -10.95 -34.03
C LEU A 846 -0.90 -10.48 -32.92
N ASN A 847 -0.85 -11.22 -31.82
CA ASN A 847 -0.02 -10.89 -30.67
C ASN A 847 0.30 -12.13 -29.84
N VAL A 848 1.31 -11.97 -28.98
CA VAL A 848 1.57 -12.86 -27.85
C VAL A 848 1.50 -12.05 -26.57
N THR A 849 0.79 -12.58 -25.58
CA THR A 849 0.60 -11.97 -24.26
C THR A 849 0.95 -12.97 -23.17
N THR A 850 2.20 -12.94 -22.73
CA THR A 850 2.78 -13.81 -21.72
C THR A 850 2.79 -15.29 -22.13
N ASP A 851 1.68 -15.99 -21.90
CA ASP A 851 1.45 -17.40 -22.20
C ASP A 851 0.37 -17.63 -23.27
N GLY A 852 -0.26 -16.55 -23.76
CA GLY A 852 -1.28 -16.58 -24.80
C GLY A 852 -0.78 -16.17 -26.18
N LEU A 853 -1.28 -16.82 -27.24
CA LEU A 853 -1.07 -16.53 -28.65
C LEU A 853 -2.43 -16.32 -29.34
N SER A 854 -2.67 -15.11 -29.83
CA SER A 854 -3.83 -14.82 -30.68
C SER A 854 -3.41 -14.75 -32.16
N LEU A 855 -4.17 -15.40 -33.03
CA LEU A 855 -3.92 -15.45 -34.47
C LEU A 855 -5.20 -15.50 -35.30
N VAL A 856 -5.07 -15.29 -36.62
CA VAL A 856 -6.17 -15.35 -37.57
C VAL A 856 -5.85 -16.30 -38.71
N ILE A 857 -6.79 -17.18 -39.05
CA ILE A 857 -6.74 -18.04 -40.23
C ILE A 857 -7.95 -17.77 -41.15
N SER A 858 -7.98 -18.40 -42.32
CA SER A 858 -9.14 -18.30 -43.23
C SER A 858 -10.43 -18.73 -42.54
N PRO A 859 -11.55 -18.02 -42.73
CA PRO A 859 -12.88 -18.45 -42.24
C PRO A 859 -13.23 -19.90 -42.61
N GLU A 860 -12.79 -20.33 -43.79
CA GLU A 860 -13.05 -21.63 -44.43
C GLU A 860 -12.01 -22.70 -44.06
N ALA A 861 -10.98 -22.35 -43.27
CA ALA A 861 -9.94 -23.30 -42.89
C ALA A 861 -10.50 -24.40 -41.96
N ASP A 862 -10.00 -25.62 -42.12
CA ASP A 862 -10.26 -26.73 -41.22
C ASP A 862 -9.50 -26.53 -39.90
N VAL A 863 -10.25 -26.10 -38.88
CA VAL A 863 -9.71 -25.72 -37.57
C VAL A 863 -9.18 -26.94 -36.82
N ASP A 864 -9.84 -28.08 -36.92
CA ASP A 864 -9.44 -29.29 -36.21
C ASP A 864 -8.12 -29.82 -36.78
N LYS A 865 -8.00 -29.83 -38.11
CA LYS A 865 -6.73 -30.13 -38.79
C LYS A 865 -5.63 -29.16 -38.40
N PHE A 866 -5.91 -27.86 -38.38
CA PHE A 866 -4.93 -26.83 -37.97
C PHE A 866 -4.43 -27.07 -36.53
N ILE A 867 -5.34 -27.32 -35.59
CA ILE A 867 -4.99 -27.60 -34.18
C ILE A 867 -4.20 -28.90 -34.05
N GLN A 868 -4.53 -29.92 -34.84
CA GLN A 868 -3.79 -31.18 -34.84
C GLN A 868 -2.36 -30.98 -35.33
N GLU A 869 -2.16 -30.31 -36.48
CA GLU A 869 -0.83 -29.97 -37.00
C GLU A 869 0.01 -29.16 -36.00
N MET A 870 -0.60 -28.16 -35.34
CA MET A 870 0.05 -27.41 -34.27
C MET A 870 0.48 -28.32 -33.12
N THR A 871 -0.39 -29.23 -32.71
CA THR A 871 -0.13 -30.15 -31.58
C THR A 871 1.00 -31.10 -31.90
N ASP A 872 1.01 -31.67 -33.11
CA ASP A 872 2.04 -32.60 -33.55
C ASP A 872 3.41 -31.90 -33.62
N TYR A 873 3.45 -30.69 -34.19
CA TYR A 873 4.68 -29.91 -34.21
C TYR A 873 5.16 -29.58 -32.79
N TYR A 874 4.28 -29.02 -31.95
CA TYR A 874 4.62 -28.66 -30.57
C TYR A 874 5.17 -29.85 -29.82
N ASN A 875 4.50 -31.00 -29.91
CA ASN A 875 4.91 -32.21 -29.22
C ASN A 875 6.26 -32.74 -29.73
N SER A 876 6.52 -32.63 -31.04
CA SER A 876 7.80 -33.07 -31.63
C SER A 876 9.02 -32.27 -31.13
N LYS A 877 8.80 -31.09 -30.56
CA LYS A 877 9.85 -30.22 -30.02
C LYS A 877 10.08 -30.41 -28.51
N MET A 878 9.26 -31.21 -27.85
CA MET A 878 9.31 -31.39 -26.40
C MET A 878 9.96 -32.73 -26.03
N GLU A 879 10.78 -32.72 -24.98
CA GLU A 879 11.35 -33.96 -24.42
C GLU A 879 10.34 -34.68 -23.50
N GLN A 880 10.54 -35.99 -23.29
CA GLN A 880 9.67 -36.81 -22.43
C GLN A 880 9.52 -36.23 -21.02
N PHE A 881 10.59 -35.65 -20.47
CA PHE A 881 10.58 -34.97 -19.18
C PHE A 881 9.49 -33.90 -19.08
N TYR A 882 9.28 -33.10 -20.14
CA TYR A 882 8.21 -32.11 -20.15
C TYR A 882 6.83 -32.74 -19.99
N PHE A 883 6.55 -33.81 -20.73
CA PHE A 883 5.26 -34.50 -20.67
C PHE A 883 5.02 -35.17 -19.31
N ASP A 884 6.06 -35.76 -18.71
CA ASP A 884 5.96 -36.35 -17.37
C ASP A 884 5.59 -35.27 -16.34
N ARG A 885 6.22 -34.09 -16.41
CA ARG A 885 5.91 -32.95 -15.53
C ARG A 885 4.54 -32.32 -15.82
N LEU A 886 4.14 -32.27 -17.09
CA LEU A 886 2.82 -31.80 -17.53
C LEU A 886 1.71 -32.70 -16.98
N HIS A 887 1.86 -34.02 -17.09
CA HIS A 887 0.92 -35.00 -16.55
C HIS A 887 0.87 -34.96 -15.03
N LEU A 888 2.02 -34.80 -14.37
CA LEU A 888 2.06 -34.61 -12.91
C LEU A 888 1.30 -33.35 -12.47
N ALA A 889 1.35 -32.27 -13.27
CA ALA A 889 0.54 -31.06 -13.07
C ALA A 889 -0.95 -31.23 -13.45
N GLY A 890 -1.38 -32.44 -13.81
CA GLY A 890 -2.76 -32.77 -14.18
C GLY A 890 -3.18 -32.26 -15.55
N LYS A 891 -2.23 -32.13 -16.49
CA LYS A 891 -2.46 -31.65 -17.85
C LYS A 891 -2.10 -32.73 -18.87
N ASN A 892 -2.88 -32.81 -19.95
CA ASN A 892 -2.67 -33.79 -21.03
C ASN A 892 -2.12 -33.16 -22.30
N ARG A 893 -2.20 -31.83 -22.44
CA ARG A 893 -1.74 -31.06 -23.60
C ARG A 893 -1.04 -29.80 -23.10
N GLY A 894 -0.01 -29.36 -23.84
CA GLY A 894 0.80 -28.21 -23.48
C GLY A 894 0.09 -26.86 -23.61
N PHE A 895 -1.00 -26.80 -24.38
CA PHE A 895 -1.79 -25.61 -24.63
C PHE A 895 -3.29 -25.93 -24.80
N GLU A 896 -4.14 -24.90 -24.67
CA GLU A 896 -5.60 -24.96 -24.70
C GLU A 896 -6.15 -23.88 -25.64
N LEU A 897 -7.18 -24.20 -26.43
CA LEU A 897 -7.92 -23.20 -27.23
C LEU A 897 -8.90 -22.44 -26.34
N LYS A 898 -8.82 -21.11 -26.34
CA LYS A 898 -9.61 -20.17 -25.54
C LYS A 898 -10.68 -19.45 -26.33
N ALA A 899 -10.45 -19.23 -27.63
CA ALA A 899 -11.44 -18.65 -28.52
C ALA A 899 -11.34 -19.27 -29.93
N ASN A 900 -12.50 -19.44 -30.57
CA ASN A 900 -12.63 -19.82 -31.97
C ASN A 900 -13.84 -19.13 -32.55
N VAL A 901 -13.63 -18.06 -33.30
CA VAL A 901 -14.74 -17.26 -33.81
C VAL A 901 -14.43 -16.67 -35.17
N VAL A 902 -15.42 -16.69 -36.07
CA VAL A 902 -15.34 -15.96 -37.33
C VAL A 902 -15.97 -14.59 -37.14
N ASP A 903 -15.15 -13.54 -37.22
CA ASP A 903 -15.63 -12.16 -37.07
C ASP A 903 -14.61 -11.14 -37.58
N TYR A 904 -15.01 -9.88 -37.57
CA TYR A 904 -14.11 -8.74 -37.56
C TYR A 904 -13.31 -8.68 -36.26
N TRP A 905 -12.00 -8.55 -36.41
CA TRP A 905 -11.05 -8.41 -35.31
C TRP A 905 -10.38 -7.05 -35.33
N PHE A 906 -9.96 -6.59 -34.16
CA PHE A 906 -9.02 -5.49 -34.00
C PHE A 906 -7.89 -5.93 -33.07
N ASN A 907 -6.67 -5.51 -33.38
CA ASN A 907 -5.49 -5.76 -32.57
C ASN A 907 -4.65 -4.50 -32.59
N LEU A 908 -4.43 -3.85 -31.45
CA LEU A 908 -3.72 -2.58 -31.40
C LEU A 908 -2.39 -2.72 -30.69
N ARG A 909 -2.42 -3.38 -29.53
CA ARG A 909 -1.33 -3.59 -28.59
C ARG A 909 -1.50 -4.96 -27.96
N THR A 910 -0.45 -5.48 -27.34
CA THR A 910 -0.49 -6.73 -26.56
C THR A 910 -1.72 -6.91 -25.68
N ARG A 911 -2.24 -5.85 -25.04
CA ARG A 911 -3.42 -5.95 -24.16
C ARG A 911 -4.61 -5.08 -24.58
N VAL A 912 -4.68 -4.77 -25.88
CA VAL A 912 -5.79 -4.05 -26.50
C VAL A 912 -6.12 -4.73 -27.84
N ASN A 913 -6.95 -5.76 -27.79
CA ASN A 913 -7.34 -6.60 -28.92
C ASN A 913 -8.69 -7.26 -28.67
N GLY A 914 -9.40 -7.63 -29.73
CA GLY A 914 -10.69 -8.28 -29.60
C GLY A 914 -11.40 -8.51 -30.92
N VAL A 915 -12.62 -9.03 -30.82
CA VAL A 915 -13.56 -9.17 -31.94
C VAL A 915 -14.77 -8.24 -31.76
N ALA A 916 -15.29 -7.73 -32.87
CA ALA A 916 -16.35 -6.72 -32.87
C ALA A 916 -17.61 -7.21 -32.14
N GLY A 917 -18.06 -8.42 -32.44
CA GLY A 917 -19.26 -9.03 -31.87
C GLY A 917 -19.11 -9.64 -30.46
N TYR A 918 -17.98 -9.43 -29.77
CA TYR A 918 -17.78 -10.01 -28.43
C TYR A 918 -18.86 -9.55 -27.45
N SER A 919 -19.16 -8.25 -27.38
CA SER A 919 -20.14 -7.69 -26.46
C SER A 919 -21.53 -8.33 -26.57
N GLU A 920 -22.01 -8.58 -27.80
CA GLU A 920 -23.32 -9.21 -28.01
C GLU A 920 -23.28 -10.69 -27.67
N ARG A 921 -22.27 -11.42 -28.15
CA ARG A 921 -22.10 -12.85 -27.88
C ARG A 921 -21.87 -13.15 -26.40
N SER A 922 -21.19 -12.27 -25.68
CA SER A 922 -20.94 -12.43 -24.24
C SER A 922 -22.22 -12.35 -23.38
N LYS A 923 -23.27 -11.69 -23.89
CA LYS A 923 -24.59 -11.62 -23.23
C LYS A 923 -25.35 -12.94 -23.40
N ASP A 924 -25.09 -13.70 -24.46
CA ASP A 924 -25.66 -15.02 -24.66
C ASP A 924 -24.99 -16.04 -23.72
N LYS A 925 -25.72 -16.45 -22.70
CA LYS A 925 -25.25 -17.44 -21.72
C LYS A 925 -25.29 -18.87 -22.24
N THR A 926 -25.96 -19.13 -23.37
CA THR A 926 -26.03 -20.45 -24.01
C THR A 926 -24.78 -20.75 -24.84
N LEU A 927 -24.11 -19.70 -25.30
CA LEU A 927 -22.90 -19.81 -26.10
C LEU A 927 -21.71 -20.24 -25.22
N PRO A 928 -20.95 -21.29 -25.61
CA PRO A 928 -19.68 -21.63 -24.98
C PRO A 928 -18.70 -20.45 -24.97
N ASP A 929 -17.85 -20.35 -23.94
CA ASP A 929 -16.89 -19.22 -23.81
C ASP A 929 -15.96 -19.10 -25.03
N ILE A 930 -15.62 -20.23 -25.65
CA ILE A 930 -14.76 -20.28 -26.83
C ILE A 930 -15.40 -19.59 -28.06
N ASP A 931 -16.72 -19.66 -28.18
CA ASP A 931 -17.46 -19.12 -29.32
C ASP A 931 -17.79 -17.63 -29.11
N LYS A 932 -17.61 -17.10 -27.89
CA LYS A 932 -17.78 -15.66 -27.60
C LYS A 932 -16.70 -14.81 -28.25
N GLY A 933 -15.52 -15.39 -28.51
CA GLY A 933 -14.36 -14.73 -29.06
C GLY A 933 -13.44 -14.12 -28.00
N ILE A 934 -12.54 -13.24 -28.44
CA ILE A 934 -11.60 -12.53 -27.56
C ILE A 934 -11.99 -11.08 -27.34
N PHE A 935 -11.73 -10.56 -26.13
CA PHE A 935 -11.79 -9.14 -25.84
C PHE A 935 -10.92 -8.79 -24.65
N ALA A 936 -9.83 -8.06 -24.91
CA ALA A 936 -8.92 -7.55 -23.91
C ALA A 936 -8.74 -6.04 -24.08
N THR A 937 -8.99 -5.30 -23.01
CA THR A 937 -8.96 -3.83 -22.97
C THR A 937 -8.23 -3.36 -21.72
N ALA A 938 -7.05 -3.93 -21.45
CA ALA A 938 -6.34 -3.68 -20.21
C ALA A 938 -6.15 -2.16 -19.98
N SER A 939 -6.51 -1.71 -18.78
CA SER A 939 -6.51 -0.29 -18.37
C SER A 939 -7.58 0.59 -19.01
N MET A 940 -8.51 0.04 -19.80
CA MET A 940 -9.62 0.77 -20.41
C MET A 940 -10.95 0.28 -19.81
N ARG A 941 -11.63 1.13 -19.03
CA ARG A 941 -12.86 0.76 -18.32
C ARG A 941 -14.09 1.02 -19.19
N GLY A 942 -15.06 0.10 -19.13
CA GLY A 942 -16.40 0.28 -19.69
C GLY A 942 -16.45 0.41 -21.22
N GLN A 943 -15.43 -0.08 -21.93
CA GLN A 943 -15.41 -0.03 -23.39
C GLN A 943 -16.20 -1.20 -23.97
N ASP A 944 -17.02 -0.90 -24.98
CA ASP A 944 -17.70 -1.91 -25.79
C ASP A 944 -16.79 -2.39 -26.94
N SER A 945 -16.85 -3.68 -27.27
CA SER A 945 -15.99 -4.26 -28.31
C SER A 945 -16.30 -3.73 -29.71
N ASN A 946 -17.57 -3.50 -30.01
CA ASN A 946 -18.01 -2.99 -31.31
C ASN A 946 -17.61 -1.52 -31.47
N ASP A 947 -17.74 -0.71 -30.42
CA ASP A 947 -17.30 0.68 -30.42
C ASP A 947 -15.79 0.80 -30.64
N LEU A 948 -15.00 -0.02 -29.94
CA LEU A 948 -13.55 -0.06 -30.15
C LEU A 948 -13.19 -0.46 -31.57
N PHE A 949 -13.84 -1.49 -32.12
CA PHE A 949 -13.66 -1.86 -33.52
C PHE A 949 -13.98 -0.69 -34.46
N ASN A 950 -15.11 0.00 -34.25
CA ASN A 950 -15.51 1.15 -35.06
C ASN A 950 -14.54 2.33 -34.93
N TYR A 951 -14.00 2.61 -33.74
CA TYR A 951 -12.96 3.61 -33.54
C TYR A 951 -11.69 3.28 -34.31
N VAL A 952 -11.25 2.02 -34.27
CA VAL A 952 -10.08 1.57 -35.02
C VAL A 952 -10.32 1.67 -36.54
N ARG A 953 -11.48 1.21 -37.01
CA ARG A 953 -11.90 1.29 -38.41
C ARG A 953 -11.97 2.72 -38.93
N ASN A 954 -12.43 3.65 -38.09
CA ASN A 954 -12.56 5.07 -38.40
C ASN A 954 -11.29 5.87 -38.08
N ASN A 955 -10.14 5.21 -37.86
CA ASN A 955 -8.85 5.86 -37.64
C ASN A 955 -8.81 6.82 -36.44
N VAL A 956 -9.57 6.53 -35.39
CA VAL A 956 -9.50 7.28 -34.13
C VAL A 956 -8.14 7.04 -33.48
N VAL A 957 -7.43 8.14 -33.16
CA VAL A 957 -6.05 8.09 -32.65
C VAL A 957 -6.02 7.87 -31.13
N SER A 958 -6.98 8.42 -30.41
CA SER A 958 -7.10 8.25 -28.96
C SER A 958 -8.54 8.33 -28.53
N ILE A 959 -8.87 7.58 -27.47
CA ILE A 959 -10.18 7.67 -26.84
C ILE A 959 -10.05 8.18 -25.41
N LYS A 960 -11.11 8.83 -24.93
CA LYS A 960 -11.21 9.23 -23.53
C LYS A 960 -11.54 7.99 -22.70
N ASN A 961 -10.62 7.60 -21.85
CA ASN A 961 -10.81 6.50 -20.92
C ASN A 961 -10.98 7.05 -19.49
N PRO A 962 -12.14 6.81 -18.86
CA PRO A 962 -12.36 7.19 -17.47
C PRO A 962 -11.53 6.29 -16.56
N ASN A 963 -10.44 6.82 -16.03
CA ASN A 963 -9.68 6.14 -14.98
C ASN A 963 -10.11 6.68 -13.63
N VAL A 964 -10.70 5.82 -12.81
CA VAL A 964 -11.08 6.20 -11.45
C VAL A 964 -9.86 6.06 -10.55
N ARG A 965 -9.34 7.19 -10.08
CA ARG A 965 -8.44 7.20 -8.92
C ARG A 965 -9.28 7.36 -7.67
N LEU A 966 -9.22 6.35 -6.80
CA LEU A 966 -9.54 6.55 -5.40
C LEU A 966 -8.45 7.43 -4.79
N SER A 967 -8.85 8.46 -4.06
CA SER A 967 -7.98 9.15 -3.10
C SER A 967 -7.32 8.10 -2.21
N ASN A 968 -6.00 8.20 -2.03
CA ASN A 968 -5.35 7.41 -0.99
C ASN A 968 -5.76 7.96 0.39
N LEU A 969 -5.60 7.15 1.44
CA LEU A 969 -6.03 7.50 2.80
C LEU A 969 -5.45 8.83 3.36
N THR A 970 -4.42 9.42 2.75
CA THR A 970 -3.93 10.77 3.10
C THR A 970 -4.40 11.88 2.19
N GLU A 971 -4.72 11.60 0.94
CA GLU A 971 -5.54 12.55 0.18
C GLU A 971 -6.89 12.77 0.89
N MET A 972 -7.39 11.76 1.63
CA MET A 972 -8.47 11.91 2.62
C MET A 972 -8.06 12.72 3.87
N LYS A 973 -6.78 12.68 4.29
CA LYS A 973 -6.25 13.32 5.52
C LYS A 973 -5.82 14.79 5.38
N PHE A 974 -5.43 15.27 4.19
CA PHE A 974 -4.74 16.57 4.06
C PHE A 974 -5.37 17.59 3.10
N ARG A 975 -6.50 17.29 2.45
CA ARG A 975 -7.27 18.34 1.76
C ARG A 975 -8.23 18.97 2.76
N ILE A 976 -8.04 20.25 3.04
CA ILE A 976 -8.89 21.08 3.92
C ILE A 976 -10.35 21.14 3.38
N GLN A 977 -10.57 20.78 2.11
CA GLN A 977 -11.89 20.66 1.50
C GLN A 977 -12.49 19.24 1.52
N ASN A 978 -11.77 18.23 2.01
CA ASN A 978 -12.34 16.91 2.28
C ASN A 978 -13.02 16.93 3.65
N HIS A 979 -14.21 17.50 3.68
CA HIS A 979 -15.14 17.27 4.79
C HIS A 979 -15.53 15.80 4.76
N TYR A 980 -15.13 15.09 5.83
CA TYR A 980 -15.64 13.83 6.37
C TYR A 980 -15.85 12.67 5.38
N GLY A 981 -15.28 11.48 5.63
CA GLY A 981 -15.73 10.19 5.07
C GLY A 981 -15.66 9.95 3.54
N SER A 982 -15.32 10.95 2.73
CA SER A 982 -15.45 10.85 1.28
C SER A 982 -14.22 10.21 0.64
N GLN A 983 -14.37 8.99 0.13
CA GLN A 983 -13.52 8.51 -0.96
C GLN A 983 -13.77 9.42 -2.18
N GLU A 984 -12.99 10.50 -2.33
CA GLU A 984 -12.96 11.24 -3.60
C GLU A 984 -12.54 10.25 -4.70
N MET A 985 -13.51 9.73 -5.45
CA MET A 985 -13.26 9.06 -6.72
C MET A 985 -13.08 10.15 -7.76
N VAL A 986 -11.84 10.54 -7.99
CA VAL A 986 -11.53 11.47 -9.08
C VAL A 986 -11.47 10.66 -10.36
N GLU A 987 -12.46 10.86 -11.23
CA GLU A 987 -12.40 10.37 -12.59
C GLU A 987 -11.36 11.18 -13.36
N GLN A 988 -10.16 10.62 -13.45
CA GLN A 988 -9.14 11.12 -14.33
C GLN A 988 -9.42 10.59 -15.73
N VAL A 989 -10.04 11.42 -16.57
CA VAL A 989 -10.15 11.10 -17.98
C VAL A 989 -8.77 11.17 -18.61
N SER A 990 -8.21 10.00 -18.91
CA SER A 990 -6.95 9.87 -19.64
C SER A 990 -7.25 9.61 -21.11
N ASN A 991 -6.59 10.32 -22.01
CA ASN A 991 -6.61 9.95 -23.42
C ASN A 991 -5.74 8.71 -23.61
N VAL A 992 -6.35 7.58 -23.92
CA VAL A 992 -5.66 6.33 -24.25
C VAL A 992 -5.49 6.29 -25.76
N THR A 993 -4.24 6.29 -26.21
CA THR A 993 -3.89 6.19 -27.64
C THR A 993 -4.21 4.78 -28.14
N LEU A 994 -4.87 4.68 -29.30
CA LEU A 994 -5.14 3.44 -30.05
C LEU A 994 -3.99 3.08 -31.04
N GLY A 995 -2.79 3.59 -30.75
CA GLY A 995 -1.57 3.31 -31.51
C GLY A 995 -0.96 1.97 -31.13
N TYR A 996 0.09 1.56 -31.84
CA TYR A 996 0.84 0.34 -31.54
C TYR A 996 1.73 0.47 -30.27
N ASP A 997 2.27 -0.63 -29.76
CA ASP A 997 2.94 -0.71 -28.45
C ASP A 997 4.46 -0.51 -28.46
N PHE A 998 5.05 -0.26 -29.64
CA PHE A 998 6.50 -0.06 -29.83
C PHE A 998 7.39 -1.26 -29.45
N ALA A 999 6.82 -2.45 -29.18
CA ALA A 999 7.66 -3.64 -28.93
C ALA A 999 8.49 -4.01 -30.17
N TYR A 1000 7.88 -3.86 -31.35
CA TYR A 1000 8.46 -4.11 -32.67
C TYR A 1000 8.33 -2.89 -33.58
N LYS A 1001 9.16 -2.81 -34.62
CA LYS A 1001 9.17 -1.76 -35.63
C LYS A 1001 8.08 -1.99 -36.68
N PRO A 1002 7.21 -1.03 -36.96
CA PRO A 1002 6.30 -1.05 -38.11
C PRO A 1002 7.05 -1.26 -39.43
N PHE A 1003 6.51 -2.12 -40.28
CA PHE A 1003 7.14 -2.52 -41.53
C PHE A 1003 6.28 -2.22 -42.75
N GLU A 1004 5.06 -2.74 -42.79
CA GLU A 1004 4.20 -2.62 -43.96
C GLU A 1004 2.75 -2.32 -43.58
N LEU A 1005 2.09 -1.43 -44.32
CA LEU A 1005 0.64 -1.19 -44.24
C LEU A 1005 -0.09 -2.09 -45.25
N LYS A 1006 -0.91 -3.01 -44.75
CA LYS A 1006 -1.82 -3.85 -45.56
C LYS A 1006 -3.22 -3.24 -45.54
N LYS A 1007 -3.82 -3.03 -46.71
CA LYS A 1007 -5.17 -2.46 -46.85
C LYS A 1007 -5.99 -3.22 -47.90
N GLY A 1008 -7.24 -3.50 -47.56
CA GLY A 1008 -8.24 -4.10 -48.45
C GLY A 1008 -9.65 -3.72 -48.01
N PRO A 1009 -10.70 -4.28 -48.64
CA PRO A 1009 -12.09 -3.92 -48.33
C PRO A 1009 -12.46 -4.18 -46.86
N ASN A 1010 -11.96 -5.28 -46.30
CA ASN A 1010 -12.34 -5.78 -44.98
C ASN A 1010 -11.18 -5.78 -43.97
N TYR A 1011 -10.04 -5.16 -44.32
CA TYR A 1011 -8.87 -5.10 -43.44
C TYR A 1011 -8.03 -3.83 -43.65
N CYS A 1012 -7.48 -3.32 -42.56
CA CYS A 1012 -6.44 -2.30 -42.59
C CYS A 1012 -5.55 -2.47 -41.35
N TYR A 1013 -4.33 -2.96 -41.56
CA TYR A 1013 -3.41 -3.24 -40.47
C TYR A 1013 -1.96 -3.05 -40.87
N ILE A 1014 -1.13 -2.86 -39.86
CA ILE A 1014 0.31 -2.69 -40.00
C ILE A 1014 0.98 -3.97 -39.51
N THR A 1015 1.89 -4.54 -40.30
CA THR A 1015 2.78 -5.60 -39.85
C THR A 1015 4.02 -5.00 -39.21
N THR A 1016 4.67 -5.75 -38.33
CA THR A 1016 5.86 -5.30 -37.63
C THR A 1016 7.00 -6.30 -37.78
N ILE A 1017 8.22 -5.81 -37.61
CA ILE A 1017 9.47 -6.58 -37.59
C ILE A 1017 10.28 -6.18 -36.35
N PRO A 1018 11.22 -7.02 -35.88
CA PRO A 1018 12.06 -6.63 -34.76
C PRO A 1018 12.91 -5.41 -35.08
N PHE A 1019 13.23 -4.62 -34.06
CA PHE A 1019 14.25 -3.57 -34.19
C PHE A 1019 15.64 -4.20 -34.33
N ASN A 1020 16.58 -3.51 -34.96
CA ASN A 1020 17.96 -3.99 -35.03
C ASN A 1020 18.67 -3.86 -33.67
N SER A 1021 18.40 -2.78 -32.92
CA SER A 1021 19.07 -2.47 -31.65
C SER A 1021 18.16 -1.70 -30.68
N ILE A 1022 18.55 -1.66 -29.40
CA ILE A 1022 17.85 -0.89 -28.36
C ILE A 1022 17.88 0.61 -28.70
N GLN A 1023 19.00 1.11 -29.24
CA GLN A 1023 19.16 2.50 -29.64
C GLN A 1023 18.21 2.90 -30.78
N GLU A 1024 18.01 2.01 -31.75
CA GLU A 1024 17.02 2.24 -32.82
C GLU A 1024 15.61 2.35 -32.24
N HIS A 1025 15.24 1.43 -31.34
CA HIS A 1025 13.94 1.46 -30.68
C HIS A 1025 13.74 2.74 -29.85
N ASP A 1026 14.72 3.08 -29.00
CA ASP A 1026 14.59 4.21 -28.08
C ASP A 1026 14.44 5.53 -28.86
N LYS A 1027 15.22 5.69 -29.94
CA LYS A 1027 15.08 6.81 -30.88
C LYS A 1027 13.71 6.82 -31.56
N ALA A 1028 13.27 5.67 -32.09
CA ALA A 1028 11.98 5.55 -32.77
C ALA A 1028 10.81 5.87 -31.84
N LYS A 1029 10.88 5.46 -30.57
CA LYS A 1029 9.86 5.71 -29.56
C LYS A 1029 9.85 7.15 -29.07
N GLU A 1030 11.01 7.77 -28.91
CA GLU A 1030 11.13 9.19 -28.56
C GLU A 1030 10.51 10.10 -29.64
N LEU A 1031 10.86 9.84 -30.91
CA LEU A 1031 10.47 10.68 -32.04
C LEU A 1031 9.07 10.32 -32.57
N GLY A 1032 8.86 9.05 -32.91
CA GLY A 1032 7.59 8.54 -33.43
C GLY A 1032 6.48 8.51 -32.37
N GLY A 1033 6.81 8.34 -31.08
CA GLY A 1033 5.82 8.34 -30.00
C GLY A 1033 5.00 9.63 -29.89
N LYS A 1034 5.53 10.76 -30.39
CA LYS A 1034 4.80 12.03 -30.49
C LYS A 1034 3.79 12.02 -31.64
N LEU A 1035 4.17 11.50 -32.81
CA LEU A 1035 3.31 11.46 -34.00
C LEU A 1035 2.16 10.45 -33.89
N THR A 1036 2.39 9.30 -33.23
CA THR A 1036 1.32 8.28 -33.01
C THR A 1036 0.11 8.81 -32.23
N LYS A 1037 0.25 9.94 -31.54
CA LYS A 1037 -0.83 10.61 -30.80
C LYS A 1037 -1.58 11.65 -31.64
N MET A 1038 -1.08 11.96 -32.83
CA MET A 1038 -1.54 13.08 -33.65
C MET A 1038 -2.05 12.64 -35.02
N VAL A 1039 -1.42 11.63 -35.63
CA VAL A 1039 -1.71 11.22 -37.01
C VAL A 1039 -2.16 9.76 -37.03
N PRO A 1040 -3.31 9.45 -37.66
CA PRO A 1040 -3.70 8.08 -37.89
C PRO A 1040 -2.81 7.43 -38.96
N MET A 1041 -1.87 6.62 -38.52
CA MET A 1041 -0.92 5.90 -39.38
C MET A 1041 -1.60 4.99 -40.41
N ARG A 1042 -2.80 4.48 -40.09
CA ARG A 1042 -3.56 3.53 -40.92
C ARG A 1042 -4.47 4.20 -41.95
N LEU A 1043 -4.54 5.53 -41.98
CA LEU A 1043 -5.48 6.24 -42.86
C LEU A 1043 -5.13 6.02 -44.35
N ASN A 1044 -3.86 6.23 -44.70
CA ASN A 1044 -3.33 6.10 -46.05
C ASN A 1044 -1.81 5.83 -46.02
N SER A 1045 -1.24 5.38 -47.14
CA SER A 1045 0.18 5.07 -47.25
C SER A 1045 1.08 6.27 -46.95
N THR A 1046 0.68 7.49 -47.34
CA THR A 1046 1.45 8.70 -47.06
C THR A 1046 1.64 8.95 -45.56
N ASN A 1047 0.59 8.74 -44.76
CA ASN A 1047 0.68 8.86 -43.29
C ASN A 1047 1.58 7.79 -42.69
N PHE A 1048 1.55 6.57 -43.24
CA PHE A 1048 2.41 5.47 -42.81
C PHE A 1048 3.88 5.74 -43.14
N ASP A 1049 4.16 6.18 -44.37
CA ASP A 1049 5.51 6.53 -44.82
C ASP A 1049 6.09 7.70 -44.02
N LEU A 1050 5.28 8.73 -43.76
CA LEU A 1050 5.66 9.84 -42.89
C LEU A 1050 6.00 9.34 -41.48
N PHE A 1051 5.21 8.39 -40.96
CA PHE A 1051 5.47 7.81 -39.66
C PHE A 1051 6.81 7.05 -39.61
N LEU A 1052 7.10 6.23 -40.62
CA LEU A 1052 8.38 5.53 -40.74
C LEU A 1052 9.56 6.50 -40.82
N GLN A 1053 9.44 7.58 -41.59
CA GLN A 1053 10.47 8.62 -41.68
C GLN A 1053 10.75 9.28 -40.32
N THR A 1054 9.70 9.57 -39.53
CA THR A 1054 9.87 10.17 -38.20
C THR A 1054 10.53 9.26 -37.16
N MET A 1055 10.66 7.95 -37.42
CA MET A 1055 11.40 7.06 -36.53
C MET A 1055 12.91 7.22 -36.63
N THR A 1056 13.42 7.51 -37.83
CA THR A 1056 14.85 7.56 -38.11
C THR A 1056 15.39 8.98 -38.04
N GLU A 1057 14.58 9.95 -38.42
CA GLU A 1057 14.92 11.37 -38.40
C GLU A 1057 13.89 12.08 -37.55
N ALA A 1058 14.34 12.91 -36.58
CA ALA A 1058 13.45 13.95 -36.08
C ALA A 1058 13.01 14.71 -37.34
N PRO A 1059 11.71 15.03 -37.54
CA PRO A 1059 11.27 15.68 -38.76
C PRO A 1059 12.08 16.98 -38.94
N VAL A 1060 13.15 16.90 -39.73
CA VAL A 1060 13.87 18.04 -40.23
C VAL A 1060 12.91 18.53 -41.29
N ILE A 1061 12.15 19.55 -40.96
CA ILE A 1061 11.59 20.43 -41.98
C ILE A 1061 12.82 20.90 -42.75
N LYS A 1062 13.17 20.21 -43.85
CA LYS A 1062 14.20 20.66 -44.76
C LYS A 1062 13.77 22.08 -45.14
N HIS A 1063 14.55 23.07 -44.74
CA HIS A 1063 14.37 24.46 -45.15
C HIS A 1063 14.30 24.62 -46.68
N ASN A 1064 14.62 23.57 -47.44
CA ASN A 1064 14.66 23.53 -48.90
C ASN A 1064 13.51 22.74 -49.54
N LEU A 1065 12.27 22.89 -49.06
CA LEU A 1065 11.10 22.70 -49.93
C LEU A 1065 10.99 23.92 -50.86
N THR A 1066 11.53 23.81 -52.07
CA THR A 1066 11.71 24.91 -53.04
C THR A 1066 10.53 25.12 -53.98
N THR A 1067 9.48 24.29 -53.93
CA THR A 1067 8.27 24.52 -54.74
C THR A 1067 7.05 24.88 -53.89
N LEU A 1068 6.37 25.96 -54.30
CA LEU A 1068 5.15 26.48 -53.69
C LEU A 1068 4.00 25.46 -53.67
N LYS A 1069 4.01 24.49 -54.59
CA LYS A 1069 2.94 23.49 -54.74
C LYS A 1069 3.02 22.38 -53.68
N GLU A 1070 4.22 22.03 -53.20
CA GLU A 1070 4.44 21.05 -52.13
C GLU A 1070 4.25 21.67 -50.74
N ARG A 1071 4.58 22.96 -50.60
CA ARG A 1071 4.33 23.76 -49.38
C ARG A 1071 2.84 23.81 -49.03
N SER A 1072 1.96 24.14 -49.97
CA SER A 1072 0.53 24.35 -49.69
C SER A 1072 -0.23 23.13 -49.15
N LYS A 1073 0.26 21.90 -49.38
CA LYS A 1073 -0.41 20.67 -48.94
C LYS A 1073 -0.16 20.34 -47.47
N TYR A 1074 1.03 20.63 -46.93
CA TYR A 1074 1.39 20.35 -45.53
C TYR A 1074 1.33 21.59 -44.63
N ILE A 1075 1.45 22.78 -45.21
CA ILE A 1075 1.39 24.06 -44.51
C ILE A 1075 -0.04 24.40 -44.07
N ASN A 1076 -1.09 24.04 -44.80
CA ASN A 1076 -2.46 24.41 -44.39
C ASN A 1076 -2.91 23.72 -43.08
N ASP A 1077 -2.54 22.46 -42.87
CA ASP A 1077 -2.90 21.72 -41.64
C ASP A 1077 -2.03 22.13 -40.44
N TYR A 1078 -0.75 22.44 -40.68
CA TYR A 1078 0.17 22.93 -39.64
C TYR A 1078 -0.03 24.43 -39.33
N LEU A 1079 -0.39 25.26 -40.30
CA LEU A 1079 -0.72 26.67 -40.08
C LEU A 1079 -2.04 26.85 -39.37
N GLN A 1080 -3.04 25.99 -39.59
CA GLN A 1080 -4.25 25.99 -38.76
C GLN A 1080 -3.95 25.68 -37.29
N TYR A 1081 -2.94 24.85 -37.04
CA TYR A 1081 -2.44 24.54 -35.70
C TYR A 1081 -1.65 25.71 -35.07
N CYS A 1082 -0.72 26.31 -35.82
CA CYS A 1082 0.04 27.49 -35.38
C CYS A 1082 -0.86 28.72 -35.19
N ASN A 1083 -1.92 28.88 -36.00
CA ASN A 1083 -2.92 29.96 -35.88
C ASN A 1083 -3.62 29.94 -34.54
N ARG A 1084 -3.94 28.75 -34.01
CA ARG A 1084 -4.60 28.61 -32.71
C ARG A 1084 -3.67 28.92 -31.54
N HIS A 1085 -2.36 28.70 -31.69
CA HIS A 1085 -1.37 28.93 -30.64
C HIS A 1085 -0.88 30.38 -30.59
N TYR A 1086 -0.55 31.00 -31.72
CA TYR A 1086 -0.08 32.39 -31.74
C TYR A 1086 -1.14 33.39 -31.24
N LEU A 1087 -2.42 33.19 -31.60
CA LEU A 1087 -3.51 33.99 -31.04
C LEU A 1087 -3.68 33.77 -29.54
N TYR A 1088 -3.33 32.59 -29.01
CA TYR A 1088 -3.42 32.27 -27.60
C TYR A 1088 -2.31 32.94 -26.78
N ASP A 1089 -1.08 33.01 -27.29
CA ASP A 1089 0.04 33.70 -26.65
C ASP A 1089 -0.18 35.22 -26.60
N ILE A 1090 -0.76 35.80 -27.65
CA ILE A 1090 -1.26 37.20 -27.66
C ILE A 1090 -2.40 37.39 -26.64
N CYS A 1091 -3.32 36.44 -26.51
CA CYS A 1091 -4.43 36.51 -25.54
C CYS A 1091 -3.94 36.47 -24.09
N LEU A 1092 -2.90 35.70 -23.79
CA LEU A 1092 -2.37 35.49 -22.45
C LEU A 1092 -1.35 36.56 -22.02
N GLY A 1093 -0.97 37.47 -22.92
CA GLY A 1093 -0.04 38.57 -22.61
C GLY A 1093 1.42 38.12 -22.47
N VAL A 1094 1.78 37.02 -23.15
CA VAL A 1094 3.09 36.36 -23.03
C VAL A 1094 4.17 37.04 -23.90
N LEU A 1095 3.76 37.84 -24.89
CA LEU A 1095 4.68 38.63 -25.70
C LEU A 1095 4.85 40.01 -25.04
N ASP A 1096 6.09 40.36 -24.67
CA ASP A 1096 6.48 41.61 -23.98
C ASP A 1096 6.30 42.91 -24.82
N GLY A 1097 5.58 42.84 -25.95
CA GLY A 1097 5.37 43.95 -26.89
C GLY A 1097 4.01 44.64 -26.74
N ASP A 1098 3.88 45.83 -27.35
CA ASP A 1098 2.60 46.53 -27.47
C ASP A 1098 1.59 45.67 -28.26
N LEU A 1099 0.56 45.20 -27.55
CA LEU A 1099 -0.52 44.36 -28.04
C LEU A 1099 -1.16 44.90 -29.33
N SER A 1100 -1.14 46.23 -29.53
CA SER A 1100 -1.68 46.85 -30.73
C SER A 1100 -0.81 46.60 -31.97
N SER A 1101 0.52 46.58 -31.81
CA SER A 1101 1.47 46.32 -32.89
C SER A 1101 1.43 44.85 -33.31
N GLU A 1102 1.36 43.94 -32.34
CA GLU A 1102 1.26 42.49 -32.62
C GLU A 1102 -0.06 42.11 -33.32
N ILE A 1103 -1.18 42.72 -32.92
CA ILE A 1103 -2.47 42.51 -33.61
C ILE A 1103 -2.41 43.06 -35.04
N THR A 1104 -1.80 44.22 -35.26
CA THR A 1104 -1.64 44.81 -36.60
C THR A 1104 -0.75 43.93 -37.49
N ASN A 1105 0.40 43.49 -36.98
CA ASN A 1105 1.30 42.57 -37.69
C ASN A 1105 0.60 41.24 -38.04
N TYR A 1106 -0.22 40.71 -37.15
CA TYR A 1106 -1.03 39.53 -37.42
C TYR A 1106 -2.07 39.78 -38.52
N CYS A 1107 -2.77 40.91 -38.45
CA CYS A 1107 -3.78 41.29 -39.43
C CYS A 1107 -3.20 41.49 -40.83
N ASP A 1108 -2.05 42.13 -40.93
CA ASP A 1108 -1.34 42.35 -42.19
C ASP A 1108 -0.82 41.04 -42.79
N ARG A 1109 -0.33 40.13 -41.95
CA ARG A 1109 0.23 38.84 -42.38
C ARG A 1109 -0.83 37.81 -42.79
N TRP A 1110 -2.06 37.92 -42.26
CA TRP A 1110 -3.12 36.92 -42.45
C TRP A 1110 -4.43 37.48 -43.03
N GLY A 1111 -4.45 38.75 -43.49
CA GLY A 1111 -5.62 39.37 -44.13
C GLY A 1111 -6.87 39.43 -43.24
N SER A 1112 -6.68 39.45 -41.92
CA SER A 1112 -7.77 39.45 -40.93
C SER A 1112 -8.02 40.85 -40.40
N SER A 1113 -9.27 41.21 -40.07
CA SER A 1113 -9.53 42.55 -39.52
C SER A 1113 -9.13 42.66 -38.03
N PRO A 1114 -8.46 43.75 -37.61
CA PRO A 1114 -8.07 43.95 -36.21
C PRO A 1114 -9.22 43.86 -35.22
N SER A 1115 -10.43 44.25 -35.64
CA SER A 1115 -11.65 44.17 -34.84
C SER A 1115 -12.09 42.74 -34.55
N SER A 1116 -11.95 41.82 -35.52
CA SER A 1116 -12.29 40.40 -35.35
C SER A 1116 -11.35 39.71 -34.38
N ILE A 1117 -10.06 40.02 -34.46
CA ILE A 1117 -9.02 39.47 -33.59
C ILE A 1117 -9.19 39.99 -32.15
N LYS A 1118 -9.40 41.31 -31.97
CA LYS A 1118 -9.71 41.88 -30.65
C LYS A 1118 -10.97 41.28 -30.02
N LYS A 1119 -11.99 40.94 -30.83
CA LYS A 1119 -13.23 40.28 -30.36
C LYS A 1119 -12.98 38.83 -29.91
N ALA A 1120 -12.15 38.09 -30.63
CA ALA A 1120 -11.73 36.74 -30.24
C ALA A 1120 -10.91 36.75 -28.94
N ILE A 1121 -9.96 37.68 -28.81
CA ILE A 1121 -9.15 37.88 -27.60
C ILE A 1121 -10.04 38.19 -26.38
N ARG A 1122 -11.03 39.08 -26.53
CA ARG A 1122 -11.98 39.38 -25.45
C ARG A 1122 -12.80 38.17 -25.03
N ARG A 1123 -13.22 37.31 -25.95
CA ARG A 1123 -13.99 36.09 -25.64
C ARG A 1123 -13.17 35.05 -24.87
N VAL A 1124 -11.89 34.90 -25.22
CA VAL A 1124 -10.93 34.04 -24.51
C VAL A 1124 -10.65 34.59 -23.11
N LYS A 1125 -10.35 35.89 -22.98
CA LYS A 1125 -10.14 36.54 -21.66
C LYS A 1125 -11.40 36.51 -20.76
N ALA A 1126 -12.59 36.60 -21.35
CA ALA A 1126 -13.86 36.49 -20.64
C ALA A 1126 -14.24 35.03 -20.30
N GLY A 1127 -13.41 34.03 -20.62
CA GLY A 1127 -13.69 32.61 -20.35
C GLY A 1127 -14.85 32.02 -21.16
N THR A 1128 -15.37 32.74 -22.15
CA THR A 1128 -16.55 32.35 -22.94
C THR A 1128 -16.23 31.40 -24.10
N SER A 1129 -14.95 31.05 -24.30
CA SER A 1129 -14.51 30.08 -25.31
C SER A 1129 -13.49 29.11 -24.71
N LYS A 1130 -13.80 27.80 -24.71
CA LYS A 1130 -12.94 26.75 -24.16
C LYS A 1130 -11.89 26.34 -25.21
N VAL A 1131 -10.61 26.67 -24.98
CA VAL A 1131 -9.48 26.19 -25.79
C VAL A 1131 -8.80 25.01 -25.07
N ASN A 1132 -8.52 23.94 -25.82
CA ASN A 1132 -8.12 22.63 -25.30
C ASN A 1132 -6.75 22.60 -24.58
N TYR A 1133 -6.73 21.81 -23.51
CA TYR A 1133 -5.71 21.46 -22.50
C TYR A 1133 -4.24 21.21 -22.92
N VAL A 1134 -3.88 21.22 -24.22
CA VAL A 1134 -2.54 20.83 -24.70
C VAL A 1134 -1.49 21.93 -24.47
N CYS A 1135 -1.91 23.21 -24.46
CA CYS A 1135 -1.01 24.34 -24.27
C CYS A 1135 -0.45 24.43 -22.83
N GLY A 1136 -1.25 24.07 -21.82
CA GLY A 1136 -0.87 24.18 -20.41
C GLY A 1136 0.18 23.17 -19.95
N TRP A 1137 0.32 22.05 -20.65
CA TRP A 1137 1.34 21.04 -20.32
C TRP A 1137 2.73 21.41 -20.85
N TYR A 1138 2.80 22.01 -22.05
CA TYR A 1138 4.07 22.46 -22.63
C TYR A 1138 4.69 23.60 -21.80
N TYR A 1139 3.87 24.52 -21.29
CA TYR A 1139 4.33 25.65 -20.49
C TYR A 1139 4.89 25.27 -19.11
N LYS A 1140 4.40 24.18 -18.50
CA LYS A 1140 4.84 23.73 -17.17
C LYS A 1140 6.24 23.10 -17.18
N GLU A 1141 6.66 22.51 -18.30
CA GLU A 1141 7.98 21.86 -18.42
C GLU A 1141 9.07 22.84 -18.85
N VAL A 1142 8.72 23.92 -19.57
CA VAL A 1142 9.70 24.96 -19.95
C VAL A 1142 10.01 25.88 -18.77
N LEU A 1143 8.99 26.33 -18.00
CA LEU A 1143 9.18 27.16 -16.80
C LEU A 1143 9.78 26.44 -15.58
N LYS A 1144 10.13 25.16 -15.72
CA LYS A 1144 10.83 24.40 -14.67
C LYS A 1144 12.34 24.35 -14.87
N ASN A 1145 12.81 24.75 -16.05
CA ASN A 1145 14.22 24.77 -16.43
C ASN A 1145 14.74 26.21 -16.68
N GLU A 1146 13.92 27.21 -16.37
CA GLU A 1146 14.32 28.60 -16.10
C GLU A 1146 14.11 28.85 -14.60
#